data_AF-E8PQI2-F1
#
_entry.id   AF-E8PQI2-F1
#
_cell.length_a   1.000
_cell.length_b   1.000
_cell.length_c   1.000
_cell.angle_alpha   90.00
_cell.angle_beta   90.00
_cell.angle_gamma   90.00
#
_symmetry.space_group_name_H-M   'P 1'
#
loop_
_entity.id
_entity.type
_entity.pdbx_description
1 polymer ?
#
loop_
_entity_poly.entity_id
_entity_poly.type
_entity_poly.pdbx_seq_one_letter_code
_entity_poly.pdbx_strand_id
1 'polypeptide(L)'
;MLLAGLLTVLSMGFGLAQFSDVPAGHWAKEAVEALAAKGILVGFPDGTYRGNETLTRYQAALIIYRLLQQIEEEMKAKGESPTMEAMSSEDIEALKNAVQELAAELAALGVRVSALEDSAATKEDIARLEAMIQELKAQPAPEPGMDAAALQDLADRVEAASIAADTALAQAQQLAEQLDALAQDVEGVKGDLAALQTQVEANAQAIQALNELAVLLNQDVLSLQDRVTALEKGLADLQGVDLEQFASKEDVAAVQEFAAALRSDLVGLSEKVSKLEGTVGDLSGKVATLQRNAFTISGSLNLRYQSSDGNFAGYDIDRVISGTFLSTGDVDGDGQVVDDADSAISPVSGQTTASLSLKLQTGKLDATSSGGANTYPGLAQFSITGSWTNPTPSSPSATAGANLVVDTVSTTLDVAKGQALSFRFGRSVNTKFTEFVMDNEVNSLGHGFVATLKGLPLGTTLTAAYGEKDPATANFDYFKALRVAVAPSDAFSIGLSYAQHDVAFAEVAGVDGSLALGPMKLSGEYFRFGTNVFSTFSEGGYVRTELGPVKANYRGLAPGAANPAGLSLDADNPFRDAQRGFTVEAGLPLMGMNLGFLYNVQMDGAFGTPDASAFRATLGLSLPAGFSLSAGATLASATAGEWFPATYSFVGVKGPATLADYATAITATLKHDGAAGNALIKNLNLTLAYTNRTLLGGPNDGLAAYGDYGGLAVGPLSVDKVVFRYNDSNLQNPSAGQTLKGGIRGGINLAGLPLAPSLTGEFATRVSDGGISETKYGFGLKFGQFLFDKSVFEVKAAQYSATGLLITPAGTDTDKAFDAGADHLYSTTAGAGGVLSGVYATWTYWDLSFTYGLFSDQPLGTTLSGIFGTPTGTYGRVFRINYTVNF
;
A
#
# COMPACT_ATOMS: atom_id res chain seq x y z
N MET A 1 -25.63 24.28 32.70
CA MET A 1 -26.63 23.94 33.73
C MET A 1 -27.85 24.85 33.50
N LEU A 2 -28.78 24.51 32.60
CA LEU A 2 -29.90 23.60 32.81
C LEU A 2 -30.72 23.92 34.08
N LEU A 3 -31.20 25.17 34.18
CA LEU A 3 -32.37 25.50 35.03
C LEU A 3 -33.16 26.75 34.61
N ALA A 4 -32.71 27.53 33.62
CA ALA A 4 -33.48 28.68 33.11
C ALA A 4 -34.38 28.34 31.89
N GLY A 5 -34.48 27.06 31.53
CA GLY A 5 -35.34 26.55 30.45
C GLY A 5 -36.76 26.16 30.91
N LEU A 6 -37.19 26.52 32.12
CA LEU A 6 -38.48 26.06 32.67
C LEU A 6 -39.37 27.15 33.28
N LEU A 7 -38.98 28.44 33.24
CA LEU A 7 -39.74 29.49 33.94
C LEU A 7 -40.31 30.63 33.06
N THR A 8 -40.01 30.70 31.77
CA THR A 8 -40.59 31.74 30.88
C THR A 8 -41.75 31.26 30.01
N VAL A 9 -42.16 29.99 30.14
CA VAL A 9 -43.34 29.42 29.45
C VAL A 9 -44.67 29.72 30.18
N LEU A 10 -44.67 30.44 31.31
CA LEU A 10 -45.91 30.68 32.09
C LEU A 10 -46.10 32.13 32.55
N SER A 11 -45.96 33.09 31.62
CA SER A 11 -46.73 34.34 31.67
C SER A 11 -47.38 34.61 30.32
N MET A 12 -48.35 33.76 29.98
CA MET A 12 -49.29 34.04 28.89
C MET A 12 -50.12 35.28 29.22
N GLY A 13 -50.17 36.20 28.26
CA GLY A 13 -51.26 37.16 28.09
C GLY A 13 -51.51 37.30 26.60
N PHE A 14 -52.33 36.40 26.04
CA PHE A 14 -52.89 36.54 24.70
C PHE A 14 -53.63 37.88 24.61
N GLY A 15 -53.00 38.89 24.00
CA GLY A 15 -53.66 40.08 23.49
C GLY A 15 -53.74 39.94 21.98
N LEU A 16 -54.95 39.91 21.42
CA LEU A 16 -55.19 40.06 19.98
C LEU A 16 -54.36 41.25 19.48
N ALA A 17 -53.48 41.03 18.50
CA ALA A 17 -52.62 42.07 17.95
C ALA A 17 -53.48 43.13 17.25
N GLN A 18 -53.88 44.14 18.00
CA GLN A 18 -54.66 45.27 17.50
C GLN A 18 -53.65 46.30 16.97
N PHE A 19 -53.49 46.38 15.65
CA PHE A 19 -52.65 47.39 15.02
C PHE A 19 -53.20 48.79 15.32
N SER A 20 -52.32 49.70 15.73
CA SER A 20 -52.71 51.03 16.25
C SER A 20 -53.37 51.94 15.22
N ASP A 21 -53.18 51.63 13.93
CA ASP A 21 -53.66 52.36 12.76
C ASP A 21 -54.81 51.65 12.02
N VAL A 22 -55.40 50.61 12.61
CA VAL A 22 -56.61 49.92 12.09
C VAL A 22 -57.79 50.15 13.05
N PRO A 23 -58.63 51.18 12.83
CA PRO A 23 -59.70 51.56 13.76
C PRO A 23 -60.77 50.47 13.95
N ALA A 24 -61.39 50.44 15.13
CA ALA A 24 -62.55 49.59 15.41
C ALA A 24 -63.71 49.95 14.46
N GLY A 25 -64.08 49.02 13.56
CA GLY A 25 -65.09 49.22 12.52
C GLY A 25 -64.55 49.36 11.08
N HIS A 26 -63.23 49.35 10.87
CA HIS A 26 -62.65 49.32 9.52
C HIS A 26 -62.93 47.97 8.83
N TRP A 27 -63.36 47.99 7.57
CA TRP A 27 -63.77 46.79 6.82
C TRP A 27 -62.68 45.70 6.75
N ALA A 28 -61.41 46.10 6.71
CA ALA A 28 -60.27 45.19 6.65
C ALA A 28 -59.85 44.65 8.02
N LYS A 29 -60.38 45.17 9.13
CA LYS A 29 -59.90 44.87 10.49
C LYS A 29 -59.94 43.37 10.80
N GLU A 30 -61.08 42.73 10.56
CA GLU A 30 -61.25 41.30 10.86
C GLU A 30 -60.31 40.42 10.03
N ALA A 31 -60.12 40.76 8.75
CA ALA A 31 -59.21 40.02 7.87
C ALA A 31 -57.73 40.20 8.28
N VAL A 32 -57.34 41.43 8.61
CA VAL A 32 -55.97 41.76 9.02
C VAL A 32 -55.64 41.12 10.38
N GLU A 33 -56.56 41.17 11.35
CA GLU A 33 -56.39 40.52 12.65
C GLU A 33 -56.35 38.99 12.52
N ALA A 34 -57.16 38.40 11.64
CA ALA A 34 -57.14 36.96 11.38
C ALA A 34 -55.80 36.50 10.77
N LEU A 35 -55.29 37.23 9.78
CA LEU A 35 -54.01 36.94 9.13
C LEU A 35 -52.82 37.21 10.07
N ALA A 36 -52.92 38.21 10.95
CA ALA A 36 -51.90 38.48 11.96
C ALA A 36 -51.89 37.44 13.09
N ALA A 37 -53.05 36.98 13.54
CA ALA A 37 -53.17 35.88 14.50
C ALA A 37 -52.59 34.58 13.97
N LYS A 38 -52.67 34.40 12.65
CA LYS A 38 -52.07 33.28 11.91
C LYS A 38 -50.57 33.46 11.64
N GLY A 39 -49.97 34.61 11.96
CA GLY A 39 -48.55 34.89 11.72
C GLY A 39 -48.18 35.22 10.26
N ILE A 40 -49.17 35.28 9.35
CA ILE A 40 -48.96 35.59 7.93
C ILE A 40 -48.61 37.06 7.76
N LEU A 41 -49.36 37.93 8.44
CA LEU A 41 -49.10 39.37 8.50
C LEU A 41 -48.40 39.72 9.79
N VAL A 42 -47.29 40.43 9.69
CA VAL A 42 -46.58 41.02 10.83
C VAL A 42 -46.51 42.52 10.57
N GLY A 43 -47.08 43.30 11.48
CA GLY A 43 -47.03 44.76 11.38
C GLY A 43 -45.62 45.30 11.58
N PHE A 44 -45.49 46.60 11.47
CA PHE A 44 -44.23 47.31 11.65
C PHE A 44 -43.82 47.32 13.13
N PRO A 45 -42.52 47.50 13.44
CA PRO A 45 -42.01 47.51 14.83
C PRO A 45 -42.64 48.57 15.74
N ASP A 46 -43.25 49.61 15.15
CA ASP A 46 -44.00 50.67 15.85
C ASP A 46 -45.46 50.26 16.19
N GLY A 47 -45.87 49.03 15.85
CA GLY A 47 -47.21 48.50 16.12
C GLY A 47 -48.27 48.92 15.10
N THR A 48 -47.88 49.38 13.91
CA THR A 48 -48.79 49.77 12.81
C THR A 48 -48.88 48.69 11.72
N TYR A 49 -49.98 48.66 10.95
CA TYR A 49 -50.19 47.78 9.78
C TYR A 49 -49.86 48.48 8.46
N ARG A 50 -50.08 49.80 8.39
CA ARG A 50 -49.88 50.71 7.25
C ARG A 50 -50.60 50.27 5.97
N GLY A 51 -51.83 49.80 6.08
CA GLY A 51 -52.60 49.22 4.97
C GLY A 51 -52.89 50.14 3.76
N ASN A 52 -52.61 51.45 3.85
CA ASN A 52 -52.71 52.40 2.73
C ASN A 52 -51.38 52.62 2.00
N GLU A 53 -50.26 52.08 2.49
CA GLU A 53 -48.99 52.11 1.78
C GLU A 53 -48.94 51.04 0.71
N THR A 54 -48.30 51.34 -0.41
CA THR A 54 -48.04 50.34 -1.46
C THR A 54 -47.13 49.26 -0.90
N LEU A 55 -47.60 48.02 -0.93
CA LEU A 55 -46.82 46.85 -0.53
C LEU A 55 -45.56 46.75 -1.39
N THR A 56 -44.39 46.71 -0.74
CA THR A 56 -43.14 46.44 -1.47
C THR A 56 -43.15 44.99 -1.94
N ARG A 57 -42.46 44.72 -3.06
CA ARG A 57 -42.36 43.35 -3.61
C ARG A 57 -41.77 42.35 -2.61
N TYR A 58 -40.84 42.81 -1.78
CA TYR A 58 -40.28 42.05 -0.67
C TYR A 58 -41.35 41.68 0.39
N GLN A 59 -42.17 42.65 0.79
CA GLN A 59 -43.27 42.39 1.73
C GLN A 59 -44.31 41.44 1.12
N ALA A 60 -44.59 41.55 -0.18
CA ALA A 60 -45.48 40.63 -0.90
C ALA A 60 -44.94 39.18 -0.89
N ALA A 61 -43.67 39.00 -1.23
CA ALA A 61 -43.02 37.69 -1.24
C ALA A 61 -43.02 37.04 0.15
N LEU A 62 -42.75 37.82 1.20
CA LEU A 62 -42.74 37.33 2.57
C LEU A 62 -44.13 36.89 3.07
N ILE A 63 -45.19 37.60 2.66
CA ILE A 63 -46.58 37.23 2.97
C ILE A 63 -46.96 35.92 2.26
N ILE A 64 -46.60 35.78 0.98
CA ILE A 64 -46.88 34.56 0.20
C ILE A 64 -46.12 33.36 0.78
N TYR A 65 -44.85 33.56 1.15
CA TYR A 65 -44.03 32.52 1.76
C TYR A 65 -44.63 32.00 3.08
N ARG A 66 -45.05 32.91 3.97
CA ARG A 66 -45.67 32.55 5.25
C ARG A 66 -47.04 31.89 5.07
N LEU A 67 -47.80 32.33 4.07
CA LEU A 67 -49.07 31.70 3.71
C LEU A 67 -48.86 30.25 3.26
N LEU A 68 -47.86 29.99 2.41
CA LEU A 68 -47.54 28.64 1.92
C LEU A 68 -47.09 27.71 3.05
N GLN A 69 -46.22 28.20 3.96
CA GLN A 69 -45.81 27.46 5.17
C GLN A 69 -47.01 27.06 6.03
N GLN A 70 -47.95 27.98 6.25
CA GLN A 70 -49.11 27.69 7.09
C GLN A 70 -50.13 26.74 6.43
N ILE A 71 -50.29 26.80 5.11
CA ILE A 71 -51.08 25.82 4.36
C ILE A 71 -50.45 24.43 4.53
N GLU A 72 -49.12 24.32 4.45
CA GLU A 72 -48.42 23.05 4.65
C GLU A 72 -48.59 22.48 6.07
N GLU A 73 -48.52 23.33 7.10
CA GLU A 73 -48.72 22.94 8.50
C GLU A 73 -50.17 22.52 8.79
N GLU A 74 -51.17 23.24 8.27
CA GLU A 74 -52.59 22.90 8.45
C GLU A 74 -52.97 21.60 7.71
N MET A 75 -52.33 21.31 6.56
CA MET A 75 -52.49 20.06 5.82
C MET A 75 -51.85 18.88 6.58
N LYS A 76 -50.63 19.05 7.14
CA LYS A 76 -49.97 18.05 8.01
C LYS A 76 -50.79 17.72 9.25
N ALA A 77 -51.44 18.71 9.87
CA ALA A 77 -52.25 18.52 11.08
C ALA A 77 -53.54 17.71 10.84
N LYS A 78 -54.04 17.64 9.59
CA LYS A 78 -55.23 16.85 9.21
C LYS A 78 -54.92 15.42 8.76
N GLY A 79 -53.64 15.03 8.73
CA GLY A 79 -53.22 13.68 8.34
C GLY A 79 -53.39 13.37 6.85
N GLU A 80 -53.61 14.39 6.02
CA GLU A 80 -53.64 14.30 4.57
C GLU A 80 -52.26 14.71 4.02
N SER A 81 -51.70 13.92 3.09
CA SER A 81 -50.48 14.31 2.38
C SER A 81 -50.77 15.58 1.54
N PRO A 82 -49.82 16.51 1.37
CA PRO A 82 -50.02 17.68 0.53
C PRO A 82 -50.03 17.26 -0.95
N THR A 83 -51.12 16.65 -1.40
CA THR A 83 -51.40 16.41 -2.80
C THR A 83 -52.01 17.68 -3.39
N MET A 84 -51.63 18.01 -4.63
CA MET A 84 -52.12 19.18 -5.39
C MET A 84 -53.63 19.17 -5.66
N GLU A 85 -54.39 18.22 -5.13
CA GLU A 85 -55.84 18.09 -5.37
C GLU A 85 -56.66 19.20 -4.69
N ALA A 86 -56.07 19.97 -3.76
CA ALA A 86 -56.74 21.08 -3.07
C ALA A 86 -56.48 22.47 -3.67
N MET A 87 -55.64 22.61 -4.70
CA MET A 87 -55.38 23.90 -5.37
C MET A 87 -55.97 23.89 -6.78
N SER A 88 -56.77 24.90 -7.12
CA SER A 88 -57.34 24.99 -8.47
C SER A 88 -56.23 25.21 -9.50
N SER A 89 -56.41 24.69 -10.71
CA SER A 89 -55.43 24.83 -11.79
C SER A 89 -55.11 26.30 -12.12
N GLU A 90 -56.09 27.19 -11.90
CA GLU A 90 -55.93 28.64 -12.04
C GLU A 90 -54.99 29.23 -10.99
N ASP A 91 -55.01 28.74 -9.74
CA ASP A 91 -54.14 29.25 -8.66
C ASP A 91 -52.67 28.87 -8.89
N ILE A 92 -52.41 27.66 -9.42
CA ILE A 92 -51.05 27.20 -9.74
C ILE A 92 -50.49 27.96 -10.95
N GLU A 93 -51.32 28.28 -11.93
CA GLU A 93 -50.91 29.05 -13.11
C GLU A 93 -50.63 30.52 -12.76
N ALA A 94 -51.44 31.13 -11.89
CA ALA A 94 -51.18 32.46 -11.34
C ALA A 94 -49.87 32.50 -10.54
N LEU A 95 -49.60 31.47 -9.72
CA LEU A 95 -48.36 31.36 -8.95
C LEU A 95 -47.13 31.19 -9.87
N LYS A 96 -47.24 30.38 -10.93
CA LYS A 96 -46.16 30.22 -11.93
C LYS A 96 -45.86 31.51 -12.67
N ASN A 97 -46.89 32.26 -13.08
CA ASN A 97 -46.70 33.53 -13.76
C ASN A 97 -46.05 34.58 -12.85
N ALA A 98 -46.48 34.66 -11.58
CA ALA A 98 -45.87 35.56 -10.60
C ALA A 98 -44.39 35.22 -10.33
N VAL A 99 -44.05 33.93 -10.24
CA VAL A 99 -42.66 33.48 -10.04
C VAL A 99 -41.79 33.72 -11.29
N GLN A 100 -42.32 33.52 -12.50
CA GLN A 100 -41.60 33.82 -13.74
C GLN A 100 -41.35 35.32 -13.93
N GLU A 101 -42.30 36.17 -13.56
CA GLU A 101 -42.14 37.63 -13.61
C GLU A 101 -41.09 38.11 -12.60
N LEU A 102 -41.08 37.55 -11.38
CA LEU A 102 -40.06 37.84 -10.36
C LEU A 102 -38.65 37.39 -10.79
N ALA A 103 -38.55 36.24 -11.47
CA ALA A 103 -37.28 35.71 -11.98
C ALA A 103 -36.70 36.57 -13.12
N ALA A 104 -37.55 37.07 -14.02
CA ALA A 104 -37.14 37.95 -15.10
C ALA A 104 -36.61 39.30 -14.57
N GLU A 105 -37.18 39.80 -13.47
CA GLU A 105 -36.73 41.04 -12.85
C GLU A 105 -35.46 40.90 -12.01
N LEU A 106 -35.26 39.76 -11.35
CA LEU A 106 -34.00 39.42 -10.68
C LEU A 106 -32.84 39.35 -11.69
N ALA A 107 -33.07 38.78 -12.88
CA ALA A 107 -32.08 38.79 -13.96
C ALA A 107 -31.80 40.21 -14.48
N ALA A 108 -32.82 41.06 -14.58
CA ALA A 108 -32.65 42.46 -14.98
C ALA A 108 -31.95 43.32 -13.91
N LEU A 109 -32.13 43.00 -12.62
CA LEU A 109 -31.44 43.67 -11.52
C LEU A 109 -29.94 43.31 -11.49
N GLY A 110 -29.58 42.04 -11.76
CA GLY A 110 -28.19 41.60 -11.90
C GLY A 110 -27.43 42.31 -13.02
N VAL A 111 -28.10 42.61 -14.15
CA VAL A 111 -27.51 43.40 -15.24
C VAL A 111 -27.35 44.88 -14.87
N ARG A 112 -28.23 45.44 -14.02
CA ARG A 112 -28.13 46.85 -13.56
C ARG A 112 -27.09 47.05 -12.46
N VAL A 113 -26.87 46.05 -11.60
CA VAL A 113 -25.82 46.09 -10.56
C VAL A 113 -24.43 45.97 -11.19
N SER A 114 -24.24 45.07 -12.16
CA SER A 114 -22.98 44.96 -12.91
C SER A 114 -22.63 46.24 -13.70
N ALA A 115 -23.63 46.93 -14.26
CA ALA A 115 -23.43 48.23 -14.92
C ALA A 115 -23.19 49.40 -13.95
N LEU A 116 -23.61 49.28 -12.68
CA LEU A 116 -23.33 50.25 -11.61
C LEU A 116 -21.94 50.02 -10.99
N GLU A 117 -21.48 48.77 -10.92
CA GLU A 117 -20.12 48.40 -10.51
C GLU A 117 -19.07 48.91 -11.52
N ASP A 118 -19.36 48.83 -12.83
CA ASP A 118 -18.50 49.38 -13.88
C ASP A 118 -18.47 50.92 -13.95
N SER A 119 -19.43 51.60 -13.32
CA SER A 119 -19.55 53.08 -13.33
C SER A 119 -19.30 53.76 -11.98
N ALA A 120 -19.01 52.99 -10.93
CA ALA A 120 -18.64 53.52 -9.61
C ALA A 120 -17.14 53.87 -9.59
N ALA A 121 -16.82 55.16 -9.43
CA ALA A 121 -15.46 55.66 -9.34
C ALA A 121 -14.62 54.85 -8.35
N THR A 122 -13.43 54.40 -8.79
CA THR A 122 -12.58 53.50 -8.01
C THR A 122 -11.98 54.21 -6.79
N LYS A 123 -11.74 53.49 -5.69
CA LYS A 123 -11.06 54.00 -4.47
C LYS A 123 -9.75 54.74 -4.77
N GLU A 124 -9.09 54.42 -5.88
CA GLU A 124 -7.85 55.06 -6.33
C GLU A 124 -8.07 56.49 -6.86
N ASP A 125 -9.24 56.80 -7.43
CA ASP A 125 -9.57 58.14 -7.92
C ASP A 125 -9.86 59.12 -6.78
N ILE A 126 -10.49 58.64 -5.69
CA ILE A 126 -10.75 59.42 -4.48
C ILE A 126 -9.43 59.67 -3.71
N ALA A 127 -8.58 58.66 -3.57
CA ALA A 127 -7.26 58.82 -2.96
C ALA A 127 -6.34 59.79 -3.74
N ARG A 128 -6.46 59.83 -5.08
CA ARG A 128 -5.78 60.83 -5.91
C ARG A 128 -6.30 62.25 -5.66
N LEU A 129 -7.61 62.44 -5.57
CA LEU A 129 -8.22 63.74 -5.30
C LEU A 129 -7.86 64.27 -3.89
N GLU A 130 -7.85 63.40 -2.87
CA GLU A 130 -7.41 63.76 -1.52
C GLU A 130 -5.93 64.16 -1.46
N ALA A 131 -5.07 63.43 -2.18
CA ALA A 131 -3.65 63.75 -2.29
C ALA A 131 -3.41 65.11 -2.99
N MET A 132 -4.13 65.39 -4.08
CA MET A 132 -4.05 66.67 -4.80
C MET A 132 -4.53 67.85 -3.94
N ILE A 133 -5.51 67.63 -3.06
CA ILE A 133 -6.02 68.65 -2.13
C ILE A 133 -5.04 68.90 -0.97
N GLN A 134 -4.38 67.86 -0.45
CA GLN A 134 -3.30 68.04 0.53
C GLN A 134 -2.10 68.80 -0.05
N GLU A 135 -1.76 68.54 -1.31
CA GLU A 135 -0.70 69.24 -2.03
C GLU A 135 -1.03 70.74 -2.22
N LEU A 136 -2.29 71.07 -2.53
CA LEU A 136 -2.78 72.45 -2.61
C LEU A 136 -2.80 73.17 -1.25
N LYS A 137 -3.08 72.47 -0.14
CA LYS A 137 -3.02 73.04 1.23
C LYS A 137 -1.59 73.33 1.71
N ALA A 138 -0.57 72.69 1.14
CA ALA A 138 0.83 72.80 1.59
C ALA A 138 1.61 73.97 0.95
N GLN A 139 1.02 74.74 0.03
CA GLN A 139 1.67 75.90 -0.58
C GLN A 139 1.61 77.15 0.33
N PRO A 140 2.75 77.83 0.59
CA PRO A 140 2.76 79.10 1.31
C PRO A 140 2.26 80.24 0.39
N ALA A 141 1.25 80.97 0.84
CA ALA A 141 0.53 82.08 0.17
C ALA A 141 1.44 83.18 -0.46
N PRO A 142 0.91 84.18 -1.23
CA PRO A 142 -0.36 84.31 -1.98
C PRO A 142 -0.20 84.92 -3.42
N GLU A 143 -1.22 84.82 -4.29
CA GLU A 143 -1.46 85.83 -5.35
C GLU A 143 -2.66 86.72 -4.97
N PRO A 144 -2.64 88.03 -5.26
CA PRO A 144 -3.62 88.99 -4.76
C PRO A 144 -4.93 88.86 -5.54
N GLY A 145 -5.93 88.21 -4.94
CA GLY A 145 -7.28 88.11 -5.53
C GLY A 145 -8.06 86.84 -5.20
N MET A 146 -7.46 85.84 -4.54
CA MET A 146 -8.17 84.63 -4.10
C MET A 146 -8.65 84.78 -2.65
N ASP A 147 -9.97 84.74 -2.46
CA ASP A 147 -10.64 84.92 -1.17
C ASP A 147 -10.47 83.66 -0.30
N ALA A 148 -9.86 83.80 0.89
CA ALA A 148 -9.58 82.67 1.79
C ALA A 148 -10.85 81.94 2.25
N ALA A 149 -12.00 82.62 2.21
CA ALA A 149 -13.31 82.05 2.50
C ALA A 149 -13.78 81.04 1.43
N ALA A 150 -13.41 81.23 0.16
CA ALA A 150 -13.79 80.33 -0.93
C ALA A 150 -12.99 79.02 -0.91
N LEU A 151 -11.73 79.06 -0.47
CA LEU A 151 -10.91 77.87 -0.24
C LEU A 151 -11.42 77.05 0.96
N GLN A 152 -11.89 77.73 2.01
CA GLN A 152 -12.52 77.08 3.16
C GLN A 152 -13.88 76.46 2.79
N ASP A 153 -14.74 77.16 2.04
CA ASP A 153 -16.02 76.60 1.54
C ASP A 153 -15.81 75.40 0.60
N LEU A 154 -14.76 75.44 -0.24
CA LEU A 154 -14.42 74.29 -1.08
C LEU A 154 -13.89 73.12 -0.25
N ALA A 155 -13.08 73.38 0.78
CA ALA A 155 -12.59 72.34 1.69
C ALA A 155 -13.72 71.69 2.50
N ASP A 156 -14.64 72.50 3.04
CA ASP A 156 -15.81 72.02 3.80
C ASP A 156 -16.77 71.22 2.91
N ARG A 157 -16.94 71.61 1.63
CA ARG A 157 -17.74 70.85 0.65
C ARG A 157 -17.09 69.54 0.23
N VAL A 158 -15.76 69.48 0.14
CA VAL A 158 -15.04 68.23 -0.14
C VAL A 158 -15.11 67.29 1.06
N GLU A 159 -14.99 67.80 2.29
CA GLU A 159 -15.14 67.01 3.52
C GLU A 159 -16.57 66.46 3.65
N ALA A 160 -17.59 67.28 3.36
CA ALA A 160 -18.97 66.82 3.29
C ALA A 160 -19.19 65.76 2.19
N ALA A 161 -18.50 65.88 1.06
CA ALA A 161 -18.56 64.90 -0.02
C ALA A 161 -17.83 63.58 0.33
N SER A 162 -16.73 63.62 1.07
CA SER A 162 -16.02 62.40 1.54
C SER A 162 -16.84 61.64 2.58
N ILE A 163 -17.47 62.35 3.53
CA ILE A 163 -18.36 61.75 4.52
C ILE A 163 -19.59 61.10 3.85
N ALA A 164 -20.13 61.74 2.80
CA ALA A 164 -21.22 61.16 2.01
C ALA A 164 -20.76 59.92 1.23
N ALA A 165 -19.54 59.91 0.70
CA ALA A 165 -18.95 58.75 0.00
C ALA A 165 -18.69 57.58 0.95
N ASP A 166 -18.18 57.83 2.17
CA ASP A 166 -17.99 56.79 3.20
C ASP A 166 -19.32 56.20 3.66
N THR A 167 -20.35 57.05 3.80
CA THR A 167 -21.70 56.58 4.13
C THR A 167 -22.28 55.72 3.00
N ALA A 168 -22.06 56.10 1.74
CA ALA A 168 -22.48 55.31 0.59
C ALA A 168 -21.72 53.97 0.47
N LEU A 169 -20.42 53.95 0.81
CA LEU A 169 -19.61 52.74 0.85
C LEU A 169 -20.08 51.77 1.94
N ALA A 170 -20.39 52.28 3.13
CA ALA A 170 -20.93 51.47 4.22
C ALA A 170 -22.31 50.88 3.85
N GLN A 171 -23.17 51.65 3.18
CA GLN A 171 -24.44 51.15 2.66
C GLN A 171 -24.24 50.10 1.55
N ALA A 172 -23.26 50.26 0.67
CA ALA A 172 -22.93 49.28 -0.36
C ALA A 172 -22.39 47.98 0.23
N GLN A 173 -21.56 48.05 1.28
CA GLN A 173 -21.06 46.86 2.00
C GLN A 173 -22.19 46.12 2.71
N GLN A 174 -23.12 46.84 3.34
CA GLN A 174 -24.29 46.23 3.96
C GLN A 174 -25.20 45.56 2.92
N LEU A 175 -25.33 46.15 1.72
CA LEU A 175 -26.09 45.59 0.61
C LEU A 175 -25.40 44.33 0.04
N ALA A 176 -24.07 44.30 0.00
CA ALA A 176 -23.30 43.14 -0.45
C ALA A 176 -23.45 41.95 0.51
N GLU A 177 -23.42 42.16 1.83
CA GLU A 177 -23.71 41.12 2.82
C GLU A 177 -25.14 40.58 2.68
N GLN A 178 -26.11 41.45 2.41
CA GLN A 178 -27.49 41.03 2.13
C GLN A 178 -27.60 40.23 0.83
N LEU A 179 -26.79 40.55 -0.19
CA LEU A 179 -26.74 39.82 -1.45
C LEU A 179 -26.14 38.42 -1.27
N ASP A 180 -25.10 38.29 -0.43
CA ASP A 180 -24.44 37.01 -0.13
C ASP A 180 -25.36 36.08 0.68
N ALA A 181 -26.05 36.62 1.68
CA ALA A 181 -27.09 35.88 2.42
C ALA A 181 -28.21 35.40 1.48
N LEU A 182 -28.64 36.24 0.54
CA LEU A 182 -29.67 35.88 -0.44
C LEU A 182 -29.17 34.82 -1.43
N ALA A 183 -27.90 34.86 -1.83
CA ALA A 183 -27.29 33.84 -2.68
C ALA A 183 -27.24 32.47 -1.98
N GLN A 184 -26.94 32.46 -0.69
CA GLN A 184 -26.92 31.26 0.14
C GLN A 184 -28.32 30.64 0.30
N ASP A 185 -29.35 31.48 0.49
CA ASP A 185 -30.76 31.04 0.51
C ASP A 185 -31.20 30.47 -0.84
N VAL A 186 -30.80 31.07 -1.96
CA VAL A 186 -31.09 30.55 -3.31
C VAL A 186 -30.44 29.18 -3.56
N GLU A 187 -29.24 28.95 -3.02
CA GLU A 187 -28.58 27.65 -3.10
C GLU A 187 -29.31 26.59 -2.25
N GLY A 188 -29.85 26.98 -1.09
CA GLY A 188 -30.76 26.16 -0.29
C GLY A 188 -32.03 25.77 -1.06
N VAL A 189 -32.71 26.75 -1.66
CA VAL A 189 -33.93 26.52 -2.47
C VAL A 189 -33.64 25.62 -3.68
N LYS A 190 -32.45 25.73 -4.29
CA LYS A 190 -32.02 24.83 -5.38
C LYS A 190 -31.83 23.39 -4.88
N GLY A 191 -31.31 23.22 -3.67
CA GLY A 191 -31.23 21.91 -3.00
C GLY A 191 -32.62 21.31 -2.75
N ASP A 192 -33.55 22.11 -2.25
CA ASP A 192 -34.94 21.68 -2.01
C ASP A 192 -35.67 21.34 -3.31
N LEU A 193 -35.42 22.09 -4.39
CA LEU A 193 -35.96 21.80 -5.71
C LEU A 193 -35.43 20.47 -6.28
N ALA A 194 -34.14 20.17 -6.08
CA ALA A 194 -33.55 18.89 -6.50
C ALA A 194 -34.13 17.70 -5.71
N ALA A 195 -34.39 17.89 -4.41
CA ALA A 195 -35.08 16.90 -3.58
C ALA A 195 -36.52 16.68 -4.04
N LEU A 196 -37.24 17.76 -4.35
CA LEU A 196 -38.61 17.70 -4.87
C LEU A 196 -38.67 17.01 -6.24
N GLN A 197 -37.72 17.30 -7.13
CA GLN A 197 -37.63 16.64 -8.44
C GLN A 197 -37.41 15.13 -8.31
N THR A 198 -36.53 14.71 -7.39
CA THR A 198 -36.30 13.30 -7.08
C THR A 198 -37.58 12.63 -6.55
N GLN A 199 -38.33 13.32 -5.70
CA GLN A 199 -39.61 12.81 -5.18
C GLN A 199 -40.70 12.73 -6.25
N VAL A 200 -40.75 13.68 -7.18
CA VAL A 200 -41.68 13.68 -8.32
C VAL A 200 -41.37 12.52 -9.27
N GLU A 201 -40.10 12.25 -9.55
CA GLU A 201 -39.69 11.08 -10.36
C GLU A 201 -40.04 9.77 -9.67
N ALA A 202 -39.84 9.65 -8.36
CA ALA A 202 -40.26 8.49 -7.59
C ALA A 202 -41.78 8.29 -7.62
N ASN A 203 -42.56 9.36 -7.49
CA ASN A 203 -44.02 9.31 -7.55
C ASN A 203 -44.52 9.00 -8.98
N ALA A 204 -43.88 9.53 -10.01
CA ALA A 204 -44.21 9.21 -11.41
C ALA A 204 -43.99 7.71 -11.71
N GLN A 205 -42.91 7.14 -11.21
CA GLN A 205 -42.65 5.70 -11.30
C GLN A 205 -43.68 4.87 -10.52
N ALA A 206 -44.07 5.30 -9.32
CA ALA A 206 -45.12 4.65 -8.54
C ALA A 206 -46.49 4.69 -9.23
N ILE A 207 -46.86 5.82 -9.85
CA ILE A 207 -48.10 5.97 -10.63
C ILE A 207 -48.05 5.10 -11.89
N GLN A 208 -46.92 5.02 -12.57
CA GLN A 208 -46.76 4.13 -13.72
C GLN A 208 -46.94 2.66 -13.31
N ALA A 209 -46.34 2.25 -12.19
CA ALA A 209 -46.51 0.89 -11.65
C ALA A 209 -47.96 0.59 -11.24
N LEU A 210 -48.67 1.57 -10.66
CA LEU A 210 -50.09 1.46 -10.32
C LEU A 210 -50.98 1.35 -11.57
N ASN A 211 -50.70 2.12 -12.62
CA ASN A 211 -51.40 2.02 -13.89
C ASN A 211 -51.14 0.68 -14.59
N GLU A 212 -49.90 0.20 -14.60
CA GLU A 212 -49.56 -1.13 -15.11
C GLU A 212 -50.28 -2.24 -14.33
N LEU A 213 -50.37 -2.11 -12.99
CA LEU A 213 -51.14 -3.02 -12.14
C LEU A 213 -52.64 -2.96 -12.42
N ALA A 214 -53.21 -1.77 -12.65
CA ALA A 214 -54.63 -1.60 -12.97
C ALA A 214 -54.98 -2.17 -14.34
N VAL A 215 -54.09 -2.04 -15.34
CA VAL A 215 -54.25 -2.67 -16.65
C VAL A 215 -54.18 -4.20 -16.51
N LEU A 216 -53.21 -4.73 -15.76
CA LEU A 216 -53.10 -6.16 -15.47
C LEU A 216 -54.34 -6.69 -14.74
N LEU A 217 -54.84 -5.98 -13.73
CA LEU A 217 -56.03 -6.37 -12.99
C LEU A 217 -57.28 -6.37 -13.88
N ASN A 218 -57.43 -5.38 -14.77
CA ASN A 218 -58.52 -5.38 -15.74
C ASN A 218 -58.39 -6.53 -16.74
N GLN A 219 -57.18 -6.88 -17.15
CA GLN A 219 -56.93 -8.02 -18.02
C GLN A 219 -57.25 -9.36 -17.33
N ASP A 220 -56.93 -9.48 -16.04
CA ASP A 220 -57.27 -10.64 -15.20
C ASP A 220 -58.78 -10.74 -14.96
N VAL A 221 -59.48 -9.62 -14.77
CA VAL A 221 -60.95 -9.59 -14.64
C VAL A 221 -61.62 -9.99 -15.96
N LEU A 222 -61.11 -9.53 -17.11
CA LEU A 222 -61.58 -9.96 -18.42
C LEU A 222 -61.31 -11.45 -18.65
N SER A 223 -60.12 -11.94 -18.31
CA SER A 223 -59.77 -13.37 -18.35
C SER A 223 -60.65 -14.20 -17.42
N LEU A 224 -61.00 -13.69 -16.24
CA LEU A 224 -61.94 -14.34 -15.32
C LEU A 224 -63.37 -14.34 -15.87
N GLN A 225 -63.82 -13.26 -16.50
CA GLN A 225 -65.11 -13.22 -17.19
C GLN A 225 -65.16 -14.19 -18.36
N ASP A 226 -64.11 -14.26 -19.17
CA ASP A 226 -64.01 -15.21 -20.28
C ASP A 226 -63.98 -16.64 -19.77
N ARG A 227 -63.26 -16.92 -18.68
CA ARG A 227 -63.23 -18.25 -18.04
C ARG A 227 -64.55 -18.61 -17.39
N VAL A 228 -65.26 -17.67 -16.76
CA VAL A 228 -66.61 -17.88 -16.21
C VAL A 228 -67.61 -18.10 -17.32
N THR A 229 -67.55 -17.30 -18.39
CA THR A 229 -68.40 -17.47 -19.58
C THR A 229 -68.12 -18.81 -20.27
N ALA A 230 -66.86 -19.24 -20.35
CA ALA A 230 -66.47 -20.54 -20.87
C ALA A 230 -66.90 -21.70 -19.94
N LEU A 231 -66.90 -21.50 -18.63
CA LEU A 231 -67.44 -22.47 -17.66
C LEU A 231 -68.96 -22.55 -17.72
N GLU A 232 -69.65 -21.42 -17.86
CA GLU A 232 -71.11 -21.34 -18.03
C GLU A 232 -71.53 -21.98 -19.36
N LYS A 233 -70.78 -21.72 -20.43
CA LYS A 233 -70.99 -22.34 -21.74
C LYS A 233 -70.65 -23.83 -21.74
N GLY A 234 -69.54 -24.24 -21.10
CA GLY A 234 -69.17 -25.64 -20.93
C GLY A 234 -70.13 -26.43 -20.04
N LEU A 235 -70.82 -25.76 -19.10
CA LEU A 235 -71.88 -26.35 -18.28
C LEU A 235 -73.21 -26.46 -19.05
N ALA A 236 -73.47 -25.55 -20.00
CA ALA A 236 -74.60 -25.63 -20.93
C ALA A 236 -74.40 -26.69 -22.04
N ASP A 237 -73.17 -26.84 -22.53
CA ASP A 237 -72.80 -27.81 -23.59
C ASP A 237 -72.67 -29.27 -23.09
N LEU A 238 -72.85 -29.52 -21.79
CA LEU A 238 -73.04 -30.87 -21.23
C LEU A 238 -74.45 -31.45 -21.51
N GLN A 239 -75.35 -30.67 -22.12
CA GLN A 239 -76.63 -31.14 -22.64
C GLN A 239 -76.65 -31.07 -24.17
N GLY A 240 -76.18 -32.14 -24.81
CA GLY A 240 -76.37 -32.37 -26.25
C GLY A 240 -75.10 -32.28 -27.08
N VAL A 241 -74.15 -33.17 -26.81
CA VAL A 241 -73.02 -33.38 -27.71
C VAL A 241 -73.45 -34.32 -28.83
N ASP A 242 -73.60 -33.78 -30.03
CA ASP A 242 -73.70 -34.52 -31.29
C ASP A 242 -72.38 -34.37 -32.07
N LEU A 243 -71.74 -35.50 -32.38
CA LEU A 243 -70.32 -35.63 -32.75
C LEU A 243 -70.05 -35.63 -34.26
N GLU A 244 -70.85 -34.91 -35.05
CA GLU A 244 -70.74 -34.95 -36.52
C GLU A 244 -70.72 -33.57 -37.18
N GLN A 245 -69.78 -32.70 -36.83
CA GLN A 245 -69.37 -31.64 -37.78
C GLN A 245 -67.99 -31.04 -37.49
N PHE A 246 -66.94 -31.80 -37.79
CA PHE A 246 -65.58 -31.27 -37.85
C PHE A 246 -65.38 -30.41 -39.11
N ALA A 247 -64.70 -29.28 -38.91
CA ALA A 247 -64.21 -28.31 -39.90
C ALA A 247 -65.23 -27.27 -40.41
N SER A 248 -65.64 -26.35 -39.52
CA SER A 248 -66.18 -25.04 -39.94
C SER A 248 -65.13 -23.95 -39.73
N LYS A 249 -65.25 -22.83 -40.48
CA LYS A 249 -64.33 -21.67 -40.48
C LYS A 249 -64.08 -21.04 -39.10
N GLU A 250 -64.87 -21.41 -38.09
CA GLU A 250 -64.82 -20.89 -36.74
C GLU A 250 -63.57 -21.38 -35.98
N ASP A 251 -63.15 -22.64 -36.15
CA ASP A 251 -61.92 -23.17 -35.57
C ASP A 251 -60.67 -22.50 -36.16
N VAL A 252 -60.71 -22.16 -37.46
CA VAL A 252 -59.61 -21.45 -38.13
C VAL A 252 -59.52 -20.00 -37.64
N ALA A 253 -60.65 -19.35 -37.38
CA ALA A 253 -60.70 -18.01 -36.80
C ALA A 253 -60.16 -17.98 -35.36
N ALA A 254 -60.55 -18.96 -34.54
CA ALA A 254 -60.04 -19.11 -33.17
C ALA A 254 -58.52 -19.36 -33.14
N VAL A 255 -58.00 -20.21 -34.05
CA VAL A 255 -56.55 -20.44 -34.18
C VAL A 255 -55.82 -19.17 -34.67
N GLN A 256 -56.43 -18.38 -35.55
CA GLN A 256 -55.86 -17.11 -36.01
C GLN A 256 -55.83 -16.03 -34.92
N GLU A 257 -56.86 -15.97 -34.08
CA GLU A 257 -56.95 -15.05 -32.94
C GLU A 257 -55.94 -15.43 -31.85
N PHE A 258 -55.83 -16.72 -31.53
CA PHE A 258 -54.79 -17.22 -30.62
C PHE A 258 -53.37 -16.99 -31.17
N ALA A 259 -53.16 -17.17 -32.47
CA ALA A 259 -51.87 -16.87 -33.12
C ALA A 259 -51.54 -15.37 -33.10
N ALA A 260 -52.54 -14.49 -33.19
CA ALA A 260 -52.36 -13.05 -33.07
C ALA A 260 -52.03 -12.63 -31.62
N ALA A 261 -52.71 -13.21 -30.63
CA ALA A 261 -52.41 -13.00 -29.22
C ALA A 261 -50.99 -13.47 -28.86
N LEU A 262 -50.60 -14.68 -29.27
CA LEU A 262 -49.23 -15.19 -29.09
C LEU A 262 -48.18 -14.28 -29.76
N ARG A 263 -48.48 -13.72 -30.93
CA ARG A 263 -47.56 -12.79 -31.60
C ARG A 263 -47.44 -11.48 -30.81
N SER A 264 -48.52 -10.97 -30.24
CA SER A 264 -48.50 -9.79 -29.36
C SER A 264 -47.70 -10.06 -28.09
N ASP A 265 -47.92 -11.20 -27.44
CA ASP A 265 -47.19 -11.60 -26.23
C ASP A 265 -45.70 -11.80 -26.52
N LEU A 266 -45.36 -12.37 -27.69
CA LEU A 266 -43.97 -12.53 -28.13
C LEU A 266 -43.29 -11.16 -28.34
N VAL A 267 -43.99 -10.19 -28.92
CA VAL A 267 -43.48 -8.82 -29.10
C VAL A 267 -43.30 -8.14 -27.73
N GLY A 268 -44.29 -8.22 -26.85
CA GLY A 268 -44.21 -7.66 -25.50
C GLY A 268 -43.09 -8.31 -24.66
N LEU A 269 -42.87 -9.62 -24.82
CA LEU A 269 -41.76 -10.33 -24.19
C LEU A 269 -40.41 -9.87 -24.78
N SER A 270 -40.31 -9.70 -26.10
CA SER A 270 -39.11 -9.21 -26.77
C SER A 270 -38.73 -7.81 -26.29
N GLU A 271 -39.69 -6.92 -26.09
CA GLU A 271 -39.43 -5.58 -25.53
C GLU A 271 -38.96 -5.63 -24.08
N LYS A 272 -39.56 -6.49 -23.24
CA LYS A 272 -39.12 -6.72 -21.87
C LYS A 272 -37.70 -7.29 -21.81
N VAL A 273 -37.37 -8.24 -22.68
CA VAL A 273 -36.02 -8.81 -22.80
C VAL A 273 -35.01 -7.75 -23.23
N SER A 274 -35.34 -6.91 -24.22
CA SER A 274 -34.45 -5.83 -24.66
C SER A 274 -34.17 -4.79 -23.57
N LYS A 275 -35.20 -4.41 -22.79
CA LYS A 275 -35.02 -3.52 -21.61
C LYS A 275 -34.17 -4.17 -20.52
N LEU A 276 -34.36 -5.48 -20.27
CA LEU A 276 -33.56 -6.23 -19.31
C LEU A 276 -32.09 -6.31 -19.76
N GLU A 277 -31.82 -6.60 -21.03
CA GLU A 277 -30.48 -6.62 -21.60
C GLU A 277 -29.77 -5.26 -21.46
N GLY A 278 -30.49 -4.16 -21.72
CA GLY A 278 -29.97 -2.80 -21.48
C GLY A 278 -29.61 -2.55 -20.01
N THR A 279 -30.51 -2.95 -19.10
CA THR A 279 -30.28 -2.81 -17.64
C THR A 279 -29.10 -3.66 -17.15
N VAL A 280 -28.97 -4.89 -17.66
CA VAL A 280 -27.83 -5.78 -17.35
C VAL A 280 -26.53 -5.21 -17.93
N GLY A 281 -26.57 -4.63 -19.12
CA GLY A 281 -25.43 -3.92 -19.72
C GLY A 281 -24.97 -2.73 -18.86
N ASP A 282 -25.90 -1.87 -18.45
CA ASP A 282 -25.62 -0.74 -17.57
C ASP A 282 -25.09 -1.18 -16.20
N LEU A 283 -25.69 -2.22 -15.60
CA LEU A 283 -25.24 -2.77 -14.32
C LEU A 283 -23.84 -3.38 -14.45
N SER A 284 -23.57 -4.13 -15.53
CA SER A 284 -22.24 -4.65 -15.84
C SER A 284 -21.22 -3.53 -16.00
N GLY A 285 -21.59 -2.42 -16.66
CA GLY A 285 -20.75 -1.23 -16.77
C GLY A 285 -20.44 -0.59 -15.41
N LYS A 286 -21.46 -0.43 -14.56
CA LYS A 286 -21.31 0.09 -13.18
C LYS A 286 -20.43 -0.82 -12.32
N VAL A 287 -20.62 -2.14 -12.40
CA VAL A 287 -19.81 -3.14 -11.67
C VAL A 287 -18.36 -3.11 -12.14
N ALA A 288 -18.11 -3.03 -13.45
CA ALA A 288 -16.76 -2.92 -13.98
C ALA A 288 -16.06 -1.62 -13.52
N THR A 289 -16.79 -0.53 -13.38
CA THR A 289 -16.26 0.73 -12.82
C THR A 289 -15.99 0.62 -11.32
N LEU A 290 -16.90 0.01 -10.54
CA LEU A 290 -16.69 -0.22 -9.11
C LEU A 290 -15.51 -1.16 -8.83
N GLN A 291 -15.35 -2.23 -9.61
CA GLN A 291 -14.21 -3.15 -9.50
C GLN A 291 -12.88 -2.47 -9.83
N ARG A 292 -12.86 -1.57 -10.84
CA ARG A 292 -11.66 -0.80 -11.18
C ARG A 292 -11.30 0.25 -10.12
N ASN A 293 -12.31 0.86 -9.49
CA ASN A 293 -12.15 1.86 -8.42
C ASN A 293 -12.04 1.25 -7.01
N ALA A 294 -12.00 -0.08 -6.88
CA ALA A 294 -11.97 -0.74 -5.57
C ALA A 294 -10.69 -0.37 -4.79
N PHE A 295 -10.83 -0.20 -3.48
CA PHE A 295 -9.73 -0.08 -2.54
C PHE A 295 -9.49 -1.44 -1.91
N THR A 296 -8.24 -1.88 -1.86
CA THR A 296 -7.87 -3.09 -1.12
C THR A 296 -7.15 -2.68 0.16
N ILE A 297 -7.54 -3.28 1.28
CA ILE A 297 -6.88 -3.14 2.57
C ILE A 297 -6.29 -4.51 2.91
N SER A 298 -4.98 -4.60 2.89
CA SER A 298 -4.26 -5.83 3.23
C SER A 298 -3.31 -5.58 4.39
N GLY A 299 -2.94 -6.59 5.15
CA GLY A 299 -1.96 -6.43 6.22
C GLY A 299 -2.09 -7.45 7.34
N SER A 300 -1.61 -7.09 8.52
CA SER A 300 -1.63 -7.97 9.68
C SER A 300 -1.74 -7.18 10.98
N LEU A 301 -2.55 -7.70 11.90
CA LEU A 301 -2.56 -7.30 13.30
C LEU A 301 -1.88 -8.40 14.12
N ASN A 302 -0.88 -8.01 14.90
CA ASN A 302 -0.14 -8.91 15.75
C ASN A 302 -0.17 -8.44 17.20
N LEU A 303 -0.36 -9.36 18.12
CA LEU A 303 -0.17 -9.16 19.55
C LEU A 303 0.79 -10.24 20.04
N ARG A 304 1.84 -9.86 20.75
CA ARG A 304 2.78 -10.77 21.38
C ARG A 304 2.89 -10.40 22.85
N TYR A 305 2.75 -11.39 23.70
CA TYR A 305 3.02 -11.32 25.13
C TYR A 305 4.16 -12.27 25.44
N GLN A 306 5.13 -11.83 26.23
CA GLN A 306 6.26 -12.67 26.61
C GLN A 306 6.66 -12.49 28.06
N SER A 307 7.16 -13.57 28.65
CA SER A 307 7.69 -13.58 30.01
C SER A 307 8.81 -14.61 30.13
N SER A 308 9.78 -14.35 30.99
CA SER A 308 10.81 -15.32 31.36
C SER A 308 11.03 -15.31 32.87
N ASP A 309 11.80 -16.28 33.35
CA ASP A 309 12.27 -16.36 34.74
C ASP A 309 13.41 -15.38 35.07
N GLY A 310 13.83 -14.54 34.13
CA GLY A 310 14.89 -13.53 34.31
C GLY A 310 16.27 -13.94 33.81
N ASN A 311 16.51 -15.24 33.59
CA ASN A 311 17.81 -15.76 33.13
C ASN A 311 17.75 -16.30 31.69
N PHE A 312 16.55 -16.45 31.10
CA PHE A 312 16.37 -17.00 29.76
C PHE A 312 16.56 -15.91 28.70
N ALA A 313 17.82 -15.49 28.51
CA ALA A 313 18.21 -14.45 27.57
C ALA A 313 19.24 -14.96 26.57
N GLY A 314 19.17 -14.48 25.32
CA GLY A 314 20.14 -14.80 24.27
C GLY A 314 19.98 -16.20 23.64
N TYR A 315 18.87 -16.90 23.87
CA TYR A 315 18.52 -18.12 23.16
C TYR A 315 17.75 -17.80 21.87
N ASP A 316 18.10 -18.47 20.79
CA ASP A 316 17.38 -18.44 19.52
C ASP A 316 16.44 -19.64 19.46
N ILE A 317 15.15 -19.34 19.32
CA ILE A 317 14.06 -20.30 19.45
C ILE A 317 13.88 -21.08 18.13
N ASP A 318 14.29 -20.51 17.00
CA ASP A 318 14.26 -21.14 15.69
C ASP A 318 15.18 -22.37 15.61
N ARG A 319 16.13 -22.53 16.55
CA ARG A 319 16.94 -23.76 16.73
C ARG A 319 16.14 -25.01 17.06
N VAL A 320 15.02 -24.79 17.72
CA VAL A 320 14.13 -25.87 18.13
C VAL A 320 12.93 -25.90 17.21
N ILE A 321 12.45 -24.73 16.79
CA ILE A 321 11.17 -24.61 16.07
C ILE A 321 11.26 -23.57 14.96
N SER A 322 11.85 -24.00 13.86
CA SER A 322 12.26 -23.15 12.75
C SER A 322 11.06 -22.63 11.96
N GLY A 323 11.06 -21.34 11.61
CA GLY A 323 10.08 -20.73 10.72
C GLY A 323 8.69 -20.58 11.36
N THR A 324 8.61 -20.53 12.69
CA THR A 324 7.35 -20.24 13.37
C THR A 324 7.11 -18.74 13.45
N PHE A 325 5.82 -18.36 13.52
CA PHE A 325 5.43 -17.01 13.90
C PHE A 325 5.84 -16.71 15.37
N LEU A 326 6.59 -17.53 16.12
CA LEU A 326 7.14 -17.09 17.42
C LEU A 326 8.45 -16.32 17.24
N SER A 327 9.10 -16.49 16.08
CA SER A 327 10.30 -15.74 15.70
C SER A 327 10.03 -14.23 15.69
N THR A 328 11.00 -13.44 16.14
CA THR A 328 10.91 -11.97 16.17
C THR A 328 11.13 -11.32 14.81
N GLY A 329 11.52 -12.10 13.81
CA GLY A 329 11.73 -11.64 12.44
C GLY A 329 13.14 -11.13 12.19
N ASP A 330 13.55 -11.32 10.93
CA ASP A 330 14.63 -10.70 10.17
C ASP A 330 15.05 -9.32 10.71
N VAL A 331 16.08 -9.34 11.56
CA VAL A 331 16.61 -8.19 12.30
C VAL A 331 17.49 -7.34 11.38
N ASP A 332 18.09 -7.94 10.36
CA ASP A 332 18.96 -7.26 9.39
C ASP A 332 18.25 -6.84 8.08
N GLY A 333 17.03 -7.32 7.84
CA GLY A 333 16.18 -6.93 6.71
C GLY A 333 16.46 -7.70 5.41
N ASP A 334 17.17 -8.83 5.47
CA ASP A 334 17.56 -9.65 4.30
C ASP A 334 16.47 -10.62 3.81
N GLY A 335 15.36 -10.72 4.54
CA GLY A 335 14.22 -11.61 4.30
C GLY A 335 14.34 -13.00 4.94
N GLN A 336 15.40 -13.31 5.68
CA GLN A 336 15.68 -14.60 6.30
C GLN A 336 15.42 -14.58 7.81
N VAL A 337 14.19 -14.83 8.20
CA VAL A 337 13.78 -14.86 9.63
C VAL A 337 14.39 -16.00 10.49
N VAL A 338 15.28 -16.84 9.94
CA VAL A 338 15.74 -18.09 10.58
C VAL A 338 17.23 -18.04 10.94
N ASP A 339 17.94 -16.97 10.58
CA ASP A 339 19.37 -16.85 10.89
C ASP A 339 19.71 -15.79 11.92
N ASP A 340 18.82 -14.86 12.18
CA ASP A 340 18.98 -13.93 13.26
C ASP A 340 18.63 -14.52 14.62
N ALA A 341 19.42 -14.11 15.62
CA ALA A 341 19.08 -14.35 16.99
C ALA A 341 17.74 -13.69 17.32
N ASP A 342 16.76 -14.48 17.76
CA ASP A 342 15.51 -13.94 18.28
C ASP A 342 15.77 -12.87 19.34
N SER A 343 15.01 -11.78 19.29
CA SER A 343 15.07 -10.76 20.34
C SER A 343 14.83 -11.45 21.68
N ALA A 344 15.76 -11.26 22.62
CA ALA A 344 15.73 -11.95 23.89
C ALA A 344 14.33 -11.85 24.52
N ILE A 345 13.76 -13.00 24.92
CA ILE A 345 12.56 -13.00 25.75
C ILE A 345 12.91 -12.16 26.98
N SER A 346 12.20 -11.05 27.15
CA SER A 346 12.58 -10.07 28.17
C SER A 346 12.71 -10.73 29.55
N PRO A 347 13.81 -10.48 30.29
CA PRO A 347 14.02 -11.00 31.65
C PRO A 347 12.99 -10.47 32.66
N VAL A 348 12.13 -9.54 32.24
CA VAL A 348 11.09 -8.96 33.10
C VAL A 348 9.73 -9.50 32.68
N SER A 349 9.03 -10.14 33.62
CA SER A 349 7.69 -10.68 33.41
C SER A 349 6.71 -9.61 32.92
N GLY A 350 6.05 -9.86 31.78
CA GLY A 350 4.85 -9.12 31.39
C GLY A 350 5.01 -8.14 30.22
N GLN A 351 6.00 -8.30 29.35
CA GLN A 351 6.10 -7.45 28.16
C GLN A 351 5.03 -7.83 27.13
N THR A 352 4.22 -6.86 26.73
CA THR A 352 3.27 -6.98 25.62
C THR A 352 3.72 -6.05 24.51
N THR A 353 3.85 -6.59 23.30
CA THR A 353 4.03 -5.85 22.05
C THR A 353 2.81 -6.06 21.17
N ALA A 354 2.30 -5.00 20.57
CA ALA A 354 1.27 -5.06 19.54
C ALA A 354 1.82 -4.38 18.29
N SER A 355 1.62 -4.98 17.12
CA SER A 355 1.98 -4.35 15.85
C SER A 355 0.81 -4.41 14.88
N LEU A 356 0.63 -3.33 14.14
CA LEU A 356 -0.35 -3.18 13.08
C LEU A 356 0.42 -2.85 11.80
N SER A 357 0.28 -3.66 10.77
CA SER A 357 0.72 -3.32 9.42
C SER A 357 -0.52 -3.30 8.53
N LEU A 358 -0.76 -2.18 7.87
CA LEU A 358 -1.85 -2.02 6.91
C LEU A 358 -1.31 -1.40 5.63
N LYS A 359 -1.48 -2.11 4.53
CA LYS A 359 -1.27 -1.63 3.18
C LYS A 359 -2.63 -1.33 2.57
N LEU A 360 -2.82 -0.07 2.20
CA LEU A 360 -3.98 0.40 1.48
C LEU A 360 -3.56 0.74 0.06
N GLN A 361 -4.26 0.16 -0.90
CA GLN A 361 -3.95 0.30 -2.33
C GLN A 361 -5.22 0.64 -3.09
N THR A 362 -5.17 1.71 -3.88
CA THR A 362 -6.27 2.09 -4.75
C THR A 362 -6.21 1.32 -6.07
N GLY A 363 -7.37 0.98 -6.62
CA GLY A 363 -7.49 0.53 -8.00
C GLY A 363 -7.16 1.62 -9.04
N LYS A 364 -7.45 1.34 -10.32
CA LYS A 364 -7.35 2.34 -11.40
C LYS A 364 -8.53 3.30 -11.28
N LEU A 365 -8.27 4.54 -10.90
CA LEU A 365 -9.30 5.55 -10.74
C LEU A 365 -9.64 6.17 -12.11
N ASP A 366 -10.89 5.99 -12.54
CA ASP A 366 -11.47 6.65 -13.73
C ASP A 366 -11.88 8.10 -13.43
N ALA A 367 -11.05 8.88 -12.74
CA ALA A 367 -11.31 10.30 -12.53
C ALA A 367 -10.69 11.09 -13.69
N THR A 368 -11.51 11.85 -14.41
CA THR A 368 -11.04 12.84 -15.40
C THR A 368 -11.06 14.22 -14.77
N SER A 369 -9.93 14.94 -14.79
CA SER A 369 -9.92 16.35 -14.40
C SER A 369 -10.82 17.17 -15.36
N SER A 370 -11.36 18.30 -14.88
CA SER A 370 -12.20 19.21 -15.68
C SER A 370 -11.50 19.77 -16.93
N GLY A 371 -10.19 19.61 -17.05
CA GLY A 371 -9.38 19.98 -18.22
C GLY A 371 -9.10 18.84 -19.22
N GLY A 372 -9.70 17.65 -19.04
CA GLY A 372 -9.53 16.52 -19.98
C GLY A 372 -8.16 15.85 -19.97
N ALA A 373 -7.29 16.19 -19.02
CA ALA A 373 -5.99 15.54 -18.82
C ALA A 373 -6.09 14.48 -17.71
N ASN A 374 -5.70 13.26 -18.08
CA ASN A 374 -5.35 12.07 -17.29
C ASN A 374 -6.50 11.23 -16.70
N THR A 375 -6.49 9.95 -17.04
CA THR A 375 -6.91 8.83 -16.17
C THR A 375 -5.79 8.60 -15.15
N TYR A 376 -6.13 8.34 -13.89
CA TYR A 376 -5.13 8.15 -12.84
C TYR A 376 -4.99 6.66 -12.46
N PRO A 377 -4.15 5.86 -13.13
CA PRO A 377 -3.92 4.48 -12.70
C PRO A 377 -3.08 4.44 -11.41
N GLY A 378 -3.63 3.86 -10.33
CA GLY A 378 -2.84 3.49 -9.14
C GLY A 378 -2.49 4.63 -8.17
N LEU A 379 -3.42 5.56 -7.98
CA LEU A 379 -3.22 6.89 -7.39
C LEU A 379 -2.63 6.92 -5.97
N ALA A 380 -2.78 5.90 -5.13
CA ALA A 380 -2.07 5.85 -3.86
C ALA A 380 -1.87 4.42 -3.35
N GLN A 381 -0.61 4.06 -3.09
CA GLN A 381 -0.28 3.00 -2.15
C GLN A 381 0.31 3.64 -0.90
N PHE A 382 -0.32 3.40 0.25
CA PHE A 382 0.23 3.81 1.53
C PHE A 382 0.32 2.62 2.46
N SER A 383 1.43 2.55 3.19
CA SER A 383 1.65 1.56 4.23
C SER A 383 1.70 2.27 5.58
N ILE A 384 0.88 1.81 6.51
CA ILE A 384 0.90 2.22 7.90
C ILE A 384 1.47 1.06 8.72
N THR A 385 2.53 1.34 9.47
CA THR A 385 3.09 0.40 10.44
C THR A 385 3.06 1.04 11.82
N GLY A 386 2.21 0.53 12.70
CA GLY A 386 2.16 0.93 14.11
C GLY A 386 2.76 -0.14 14.98
N SER A 387 3.51 0.25 16.01
CA SER A 387 3.89 -0.66 17.09
C SER A 387 3.66 -0.02 18.44
N TRP A 388 3.17 -0.82 19.39
CA TRP A 388 2.99 -0.44 20.77
C TRP A 388 3.67 -1.46 21.66
N THR A 389 4.44 -0.99 22.64
CA THR A 389 5.11 -1.84 23.63
C THR A 389 4.84 -1.25 25.00
N ASN A 390 4.37 -2.07 25.94
CA ASN A 390 4.17 -1.59 27.31
C ASN A 390 5.52 -1.32 28.00
N PRO A 391 5.71 -0.19 28.73
CA PRO A 391 6.89 0.05 29.56
C PRO A 391 7.21 -1.14 30.49
N THR A 392 8.49 -1.51 30.53
CA THR A 392 8.99 -2.54 31.45
C THR A 392 9.12 -1.99 32.88
N PRO A 393 8.83 -2.76 33.94
CA PRO A 393 8.98 -2.37 35.34
C PRO A 393 10.37 -1.80 35.73
N SER A 394 11.44 -2.19 35.03
CA SER A 394 12.81 -1.72 35.24
C SER A 394 13.15 -0.39 34.57
N SER A 395 12.26 0.15 33.74
CA SER A 395 12.38 1.46 33.09
C SER A 395 11.06 2.23 33.18
N PRO A 396 10.67 2.72 34.37
CA PRO A 396 9.43 3.47 34.57
C PRO A 396 9.42 4.83 33.84
N SER A 397 10.54 5.26 33.24
CA SER A 397 10.65 6.49 32.44
C SER A 397 10.52 6.27 30.93
N ALA A 398 10.49 5.02 30.44
CA ALA A 398 10.30 4.75 29.03
C ALA A 398 8.81 4.74 28.69
N THR A 399 8.18 5.91 28.62
CA THR A 399 6.87 6.06 27.99
C THR A 399 7.03 5.75 26.50
N ALA A 400 7.08 4.47 26.12
CA ALA A 400 6.93 4.05 24.74
C ALA A 400 5.46 4.29 24.37
N GLY A 401 5.15 5.52 23.99
CA GLY A 401 3.85 5.87 23.44
C GLY A 401 3.56 5.00 22.21
N ALA A 402 2.29 4.78 21.89
CA ALA A 402 1.91 4.16 20.63
C ALA A 402 2.53 4.98 19.49
N ASN A 403 3.51 4.42 18.80
CA ASN A 403 4.15 5.08 17.68
C ASN A 403 3.49 4.58 16.41
N LEU A 404 2.54 5.36 15.89
CA LEU A 404 1.96 5.14 14.59
C LEU A 404 2.95 5.72 13.56
N VAL A 405 3.61 4.85 12.81
CA VAL A 405 4.63 5.24 11.84
C VAL A 405 4.12 5.00 10.43
N VAL A 406 4.16 6.04 9.61
CA VAL A 406 3.99 5.87 8.16
C VAL A 406 5.37 5.58 7.60
N ASP A 407 5.60 4.33 7.20
CA ASP A 407 6.92 3.88 6.76
C ASP A 407 7.23 4.38 5.34
N THR A 408 6.33 4.12 4.41
CA THR A 408 6.47 4.54 3.00
C THR A 408 5.11 4.84 2.38
N VAL A 409 5.04 5.94 1.64
CA VAL A 409 3.95 6.29 0.73
C VAL A 409 4.51 6.32 -0.68
N SER A 410 3.85 5.63 -1.61
CA SER A 410 4.24 5.60 -3.02
C SER A 410 3.04 5.86 -3.92
N THR A 411 3.24 6.66 -4.96
CA THR A 411 2.24 6.96 -5.98
C THR A 411 2.90 6.98 -7.35
N THR A 412 2.16 6.60 -8.39
CA THR A 412 2.57 6.77 -9.78
C THR A 412 1.46 7.46 -10.54
N LEU A 413 1.80 8.55 -11.24
CA LEU A 413 0.87 9.37 -11.98
C LEU A 413 1.25 9.36 -13.45
N ASP A 414 0.32 8.99 -14.33
CA ASP A 414 0.49 9.27 -15.76
C ASP A 414 0.28 10.77 -15.97
N VAL A 415 1.37 11.51 -16.15
CA VAL A 415 1.32 12.98 -16.33
C VAL A 415 0.98 13.37 -17.76
N ALA A 416 1.26 12.49 -18.73
CA ALA A 416 0.86 12.60 -20.12
C ALA A 416 0.87 11.20 -20.78
N LYS A 417 0.41 11.09 -22.04
CA LYS A 417 0.40 9.81 -22.77
C LYS A 417 1.81 9.22 -22.87
N GLY A 418 2.04 8.09 -22.20
CA GLY A 418 3.33 7.41 -22.18
C GLY A 418 4.36 8.03 -21.22
N GLN A 419 3.98 9.02 -20.41
CA GLN A 419 4.82 9.64 -19.38
C GLN A 419 4.27 9.35 -17.99
N ALA A 420 5.11 8.75 -17.15
CA ALA A 420 4.74 8.36 -15.79
C ALA A 420 5.69 9.01 -14.78
N LEU A 421 5.12 9.65 -13.76
CA LEU A 421 5.79 10.27 -12.65
C LEU A 421 5.51 9.46 -11.37
N SER A 422 6.53 8.75 -10.89
CA SER A 422 6.47 8.02 -9.64
C SER A 422 7.06 8.87 -8.52
N PHE A 423 6.38 8.92 -7.37
CA PHE A 423 6.90 9.50 -6.14
C PHE A 423 6.85 8.45 -5.04
N ARG A 424 7.92 8.36 -4.27
CA ARG A 424 7.99 7.59 -3.04
C ARG A 424 8.56 8.47 -1.95
N PHE A 425 7.89 8.59 -0.81
CA PHE A 425 8.42 9.30 0.35
C PHE A 425 8.16 8.50 1.60
N GLY A 426 9.02 8.59 2.60
CA GLY A 426 8.94 7.72 3.76
C GLY A 426 10.13 7.87 4.69
N ARG A 427 10.18 7.02 5.71
CA ARG A 427 11.26 6.95 6.71
C ARG A 427 12.40 6.03 6.32
N SER A 428 12.25 5.27 5.23
CA SER A 428 13.31 4.44 4.68
C SER A 428 13.25 4.46 3.16
N VAL A 429 13.94 5.43 2.55
CA VAL A 429 13.97 5.61 1.10
C VAL A 429 15.32 5.18 0.51
N ASN A 430 15.33 3.99 -0.10
CA ASN A 430 16.41 3.48 -0.94
C ASN A 430 16.29 3.83 -2.45
N THR A 431 17.43 3.96 -3.12
CA THR A 431 17.57 4.18 -4.56
C THR A 431 18.97 3.80 -5.00
N LYS A 432 19.07 3.24 -6.20
CA LYS A 432 20.33 2.97 -6.89
C LYS A 432 20.36 3.68 -8.23
N PHE A 433 21.36 4.52 -8.46
CA PHE A 433 21.57 5.20 -9.74
C PHE A 433 22.55 4.42 -10.61
N THR A 434 23.71 4.13 -10.04
CA THR A 434 24.82 3.36 -10.65
C THR A 434 25.56 2.62 -9.55
N GLU A 435 26.64 1.91 -9.89
CA GLU A 435 27.46 1.20 -8.91
C GLU A 435 28.24 2.17 -8.01
N PHE A 436 28.75 3.28 -8.55
CA PHE A 436 29.63 4.18 -7.79
C PHE A 436 29.00 5.55 -7.48
N VAL A 437 27.88 5.90 -8.11
CA VAL A 437 27.09 7.09 -7.80
C VAL A 437 25.74 6.67 -7.25
N MET A 438 25.49 7.01 -5.98
CA MET A 438 24.24 6.82 -5.23
C MET A 438 23.69 5.38 -5.26
N ASP A 439 24.09 4.59 -4.27
CA ASP A 439 23.54 3.29 -3.93
C ASP A 439 23.37 3.21 -2.40
N ASN A 440 22.12 3.35 -1.95
CA ASN A 440 21.76 3.21 -0.55
C ASN A 440 20.77 2.06 -0.32
N GLU A 441 20.83 1.01 -1.14
CA GLU A 441 19.97 -0.16 -1.00
C GLU A 441 20.22 -0.93 0.31
N VAL A 442 21.47 -0.94 0.79
CA VAL A 442 21.89 -1.63 2.03
C VAL A 442 21.73 -0.77 3.29
N ASN A 443 21.98 0.55 3.21
CA ASN A 443 21.88 1.47 4.35
C ASN A 443 21.08 2.72 3.98
N SER A 444 19.75 2.62 4.06
CA SER A 444 18.83 3.74 3.87
C SER A 444 19.07 4.85 4.88
N LEU A 445 19.30 6.09 4.41
CA LEU A 445 19.52 7.27 5.24
C LEU A 445 18.20 7.89 5.75
N GLY A 446 17.25 7.06 6.20
CA GLY A 446 16.08 7.55 6.91
C GLY A 446 15.03 8.26 6.04
N HIS A 447 14.56 9.41 6.54
CA HIS A 447 13.42 10.17 6.02
C HIS A 447 13.73 10.84 4.69
N GLY A 448 12.95 10.57 3.64
CA GLY A 448 13.29 11.09 2.32
C GLY A 448 12.20 10.95 1.27
N PHE A 449 12.59 11.23 0.03
CA PHE A 449 11.79 10.92 -1.14
C PHE A 449 12.64 10.52 -2.34
N VAL A 450 12.05 9.75 -3.25
CA VAL A 450 12.54 9.46 -4.61
C VAL A 450 11.41 9.78 -5.58
N ALA A 451 11.71 10.61 -6.57
CA ALA A 451 10.81 10.99 -7.63
C ALA A 451 11.41 10.56 -8.98
N THR A 452 10.67 9.79 -9.78
CA THR A 452 11.12 9.29 -11.08
C THR A 452 10.11 9.64 -12.17
N LEU A 453 10.51 10.46 -13.13
CA LEU A 453 9.74 10.79 -14.33
C LEU A 453 10.27 9.98 -15.52
N LYS A 454 9.45 9.09 -16.07
CA LYS A 454 9.74 8.24 -17.24
C LYS A 454 8.96 8.72 -18.47
N GLY A 455 9.41 8.31 -19.66
CA GLY A 455 8.69 8.51 -20.91
C GLY A 455 8.91 9.87 -21.58
N LEU A 456 9.94 10.60 -21.16
CA LEU A 456 10.37 11.82 -21.83
C LEU A 456 10.97 11.47 -23.22
N PRO A 457 11.11 12.45 -24.14
CA PRO A 457 11.68 12.22 -25.47
C PRO A 457 12.99 11.43 -25.42
N LEU A 458 13.24 10.58 -26.42
CA LEU A 458 14.42 9.69 -26.50
C LEU A 458 14.51 8.69 -25.33
N GLY A 459 13.38 8.24 -24.78
CA GLY A 459 13.36 7.30 -23.66
C GLY A 459 13.93 7.88 -22.36
N THR A 460 13.93 9.21 -22.24
CA THR A 460 14.58 9.89 -21.12
C THR A 460 13.84 9.61 -19.80
N THR A 461 14.62 9.41 -18.74
CA THR A 461 14.19 9.22 -17.36
C THR A 461 14.92 10.23 -16.47
N LEU A 462 14.16 10.98 -15.67
CA LEU A 462 14.69 11.88 -14.65
C LEU A 462 14.39 11.28 -13.27
N THR A 463 15.41 11.14 -12.42
CA THR A 463 15.24 10.69 -11.03
C THR A 463 15.86 11.69 -10.08
N ALA A 464 15.09 12.14 -9.09
CA ALA A 464 15.59 12.97 -7.99
C ALA A 464 15.37 12.23 -6.68
N ALA A 465 16.35 12.29 -5.78
CA ALA A 465 16.28 11.65 -4.48
C ALA A 465 16.81 12.57 -3.38
N TYR A 466 16.23 12.45 -2.20
CA TYR A 466 16.64 13.15 -0.99
C TYR A 466 16.40 12.24 0.21
N GLY A 467 17.26 12.27 1.22
CA GLY A 467 17.00 11.58 2.48
C GLY A 467 17.84 12.13 3.64
N GLU A 468 17.37 11.92 4.87
CA GLU A 468 17.92 12.45 6.12
C GLU A 468 17.78 11.44 7.28
N LYS A 469 18.90 11.17 7.97
CA LYS A 469 19.04 10.05 8.92
C LYS A 469 18.22 10.21 10.21
N ASP A 470 17.96 11.43 10.67
CA ASP A 470 17.14 11.70 11.86
C ASP A 470 16.72 13.19 11.97
N PRO A 471 15.49 13.56 11.56
CA PRO A 471 15.04 14.94 11.65
C PRO A 471 14.80 15.42 13.09
N ALA A 472 14.81 14.53 14.10
CA ALA A 472 14.53 14.88 15.49
C ALA A 472 15.77 15.28 16.31
N THR A 473 16.97 14.81 15.92
CA THR A 473 18.22 15.08 16.66
C THR A 473 19.00 16.29 16.15
N ALA A 474 18.47 17.03 15.15
CA ALA A 474 19.17 18.11 14.45
C ALA A 474 20.53 17.67 13.88
N ASN A 475 20.66 16.38 13.58
CA ASN A 475 21.82 15.82 12.91
C ASN A 475 21.64 16.04 11.40
N PHE A 476 22.40 16.98 10.82
CA PHE A 476 22.34 17.34 9.40
C PHE A 476 22.93 16.26 8.47
N ASP A 477 22.63 14.98 8.73
CA ASP A 477 23.09 13.85 7.93
C ASP A 477 22.08 13.55 6.83
N TYR A 478 22.20 14.29 5.72
CA TYR A 478 21.30 14.18 4.58
C TYR A 478 22.06 13.99 3.27
N PHE A 479 21.35 13.41 2.28
CA PHE A 479 21.81 13.32 0.90
C PHE A 479 20.85 14.00 -0.07
N LYS A 480 21.38 14.53 -1.18
CA LYS A 480 20.63 15.04 -2.33
C LYS A 480 21.19 14.39 -3.58
N ALA A 481 20.36 13.84 -4.44
CA ALA A 481 20.81 13.17 -5.65
C ALA A 481 19.89 13.45 -6.85
N LEU A 482 20.48 13.52 -8.04
CA LEU A 482 19.80 13.72 -9.31
C LEU A 482 20.43 12.81 -10.38
N ARG A 483 19.60 12.14 -11.18
CA ARG A 483 20.00 11.34 -12.33
C ARG A 483 19.16 11.68 -13.55
N VAL A 484 19.82 11.85 -14.68
CA VAL A 484 19.20 11.96 -16.01
C VAL A 484 19.73 10.79 -16.85
N ALA A 485 18.86 9.88 -17.26
CA ALA A 485 19.20 8.76 -18.13
C ALA A 485 18.45 8.89 -19.46
N VAL A 486 19.15 8.78 -20.58
CA VAL A 486 18.62 8.89 -21.93
C VAL A 486 18.87 7.57 -22.65
N ALA A 487 17.82 6.96 -23.19
CA ALA A 487 17.87 5.67 -23.87
C ALA A 487 17.06 5.74 -25.18
N PRO A 488 17.63 6.32 -26.25
CA PRO A 488 16.91 6.49 -27.52
C PRO A 488 16.62 5.17 -28.25
N SER A 489 17.30 4.09 -27.85
CA SER A 489 17.08 2.72 -28.36
C SER A 489 17.59 1.70 -27.35
N ASP A 490 17.19 0.44 -27.49
CA ASP A 490 17.71 -0.67 -26.66
C ASP A 490 19.22 -0.90 -26.86
N ALA A 491 19.80 -0.37 -27.95
CA ALA A 491 21.20 -0.51 -28.28
C ALA A 491 22.08 0.61 -27.70
N PHE A 492 21.51 1.70 -27.15
CA PHE A 492 22.31 2.81 -26.62
C PHE A 492 21.62 3.47 -25.44
N SER A 493 22.35 3.63 -24.34
CA SER A 493 21.93 4.41 -23.18
C SER A 493 23.09 5.27 -22.66
N ILE A 494 22.76 6.44 -22.12
CA ILE A 494 23.69 7.30 -21.40
C ILE A 494 23.02 7.89 -20.17
N GLY A 495 23.72 7.94 -19.06
CA GLY A 495 23.27 8.47 -17.78
C GLY A 495 24.22 9.53 -17.26
N LEU A 496 23.68 10.58 -16.66
CA LEU A 496 24.38 11.57 -15.86
C LEU A 496 23.82 11.51 -14.46
N SER A 497 24.67 11.32 -13.46
CA SER A 497 24.29 11.20 -12.06
C SER A 497 25.09 12.18 -11.21
N TYR A 498 24.45 12.76 -10.21
CA TYR A 498 25.06 13.62 -9.21
C TYR A 498 24.46 13.30 -7.85
N ALA A 499 25.29 13.22 -6.81
CA ALA A 499 24.83 13.14 -5.44
C ALA A 499 25.76 13.91 -4.50
N GLN A 500 25.20 14.39 -3.39
CA GLN A 500 25.89 15.12 -2.35
C GLN A 500 25.47 14.58 -0.99
N HIS A 501 26.44 14.40 -0.09
CA HIS A 501 26.25 14.01 1.31
C HIS A 501 26.78 15.10 2.24
N ASP A 502 25.95 15.55 3.18
CA ASP A 502 26.30 16.69 4.04
C ASP A 502 27.30 16.30 5.14
N VAL A 503 27.16 15.11 5.74
CA VAL A 503 28.18 14.59 6.66
C VAL A 503 29.40 14.14 5.83
N ALA A 504 30.46 14.96 5.91
CA ALA A 504 31.70 14.99 5.11
C ALA A 504 31.74 16.01 3.95
N PHE A 505 30.65 16.74 3.66
CA PHE A 505 30.53 17.63 2.48
C PHE A 505 31.06 16.98 1.20
N ALA A 506 30.71 15.72 0.98
CA ALA A 506 31.21 14.93 -0.13
C ALA A 506 30.23 14.97 -1.31
N GLU A 507 30.74 15.32 -2.48
CA GLU A 507 30.03 15.30 -3.75
C GLU A 507 30.52 14.11 -4.58
N VAL A 508 29.63 13.52 -5.36
CA VAL A 508 29.94 12.51 -6.37
C VAL A 508 29.16 12.81 -7.65
N ALA A 509 29.84 12.76 -8.80
CA ALA A 509 29.23 12.97 -10.11
C ALA A 509 29.75 11.93 -11.09
N GLY A 510 28.88 11.32 -11.87
CA GLY A 510 29.25 10.26 -12.81
C GLY A 510 28.49 10.30 -14.11
N VAL A 511 29.13 9.74 -15.13
CA VAL A 511 28.57 9.48 -16.45
C VAL A 511 28.65 7.99 -16.71
N ASP A 512 27.51 7.35 -16.92
CA ASP A 512 27.42 5.94 -17.29
C ASP A 512 26.85 5.80 -18.70
N GLY A 513 27.13 4.67 -19.35
CA GLY A 513 26.55 4.39 -20.66
C GLY A 513 26.66 2.95 -21.07
N SER A 514 25.82 2.57 -22.03
CA SER A 514 25.87 1.29 -22.70
C SER A 514 25.67 1.45 -24.20
N LEU A 515 26.37 0.63 -25.00
CA LEU A 515 26.33 0.64 -26.44
C LEU A 515 26.44 -0.80 -26.97
N ALA A 516 25.44 -1.24 -27.72
CA ALA A 516 25.43 -2.50 -28.45
C ALA A 516 25.93 -2.27 -29.89
N LEU A 517 27.08 -2.87 -30.22
CA LEU A 517 27.72 -2.89 -31.53
C LEU A 517 27.62 -4.29 -32.14
N GLY A 518 26.44 -4.65 -32.65
CA GLY A 518 26.17 -5.98 -33.18
C GLY A 518 26.25 -7.05 -32.09
N PRO A 519 27.16 -8.05 -32.17
CA PRO A 519 27.32 -9.07 -31.13
C PRO A 519 28.10 -8.58 -29.90
N MET A 520 28.64 -7.36 -29.93
CA MET A 520 29.41 -6.77 -28.84
C MET A 520 28.56 -5.80 -28.02
N LYS A 521 28.61 -5.87 -26.70
CA LYS A 521 28.06 -4.87 -25.78
C LYS A 521 29.19 -4.19 -25.04
N LEU A 522 29.26 -2.87 -25.11
CA LEU A 522 30.15 -2.02 -24.33
C LEU A 522 29.32 -1.33 -23.25
N SER A 523 29.78 -1.30 -22.02
CA SER A 523 29.21 -0.47 -20.96
C SER A 523 30.30 0.08 -20.08
N GLY A 524 30.04 1.17 -19.38
CA GLY A 524 31.04 1.73 -18.48
C GLY A 524 30.50 2.91 -17.72
N GLU A 525 31.32 3.35 -16.77
CA GLU A 525 31.05 4.49 -15.92
C GLU A 525 32.36 5.22 -15.67
N TYR A 526 32.30 6.55 -15.67
CA TYR A 526 33.36 7.41 -15.15
C TYR A 526 32.75 8.34 -14.12
N PHE A 527 33.39 8.48 -12.97
CA PHE A 527 32.89 9.30 -11.88
C PHE A 527 34.01 10.07 -11.18
N ARG A 528 33.61 11.15 -10.53
CA ARG A 528 34.44 12.01 -9.69
C ARG A 528 33.83 12.09 -8.32
N PHE A 529 34.67 12.19 -7.29
CA PHE A 529 34.23 12.30 -5.92
C PHE A 529 35.20 13.12 -5.06
N GLY A 530 34.69 13.78 -4.02
CA GLY A 530 35.51 14.59 -3.12
C GLY A 530 34.70 15.71 -2.48
N THR A 531 35.36 16.67 -1.83
CA THR A 531 34.66 17.81 -1.20
C THR A 531 34.02 18.77 -2.21
N ASN A 532 34.50 18.76 -3.45
CA ASN A 532 33.92 19.51 -4.56
C ASN A 532 34.34 18.86 -5.89
N VAL A 533 33.40 18.26 -6.61
CA VAL A 533 33.71 17.49 -7.84
C VAL A 533 34.20 18.34 -9.02
N PHE A 534 34.10 19.66 -8.90
CA PHE A 534 34.54 20.61 -9.93
C PHE A 534 35.94 21.19 -9.66
N SER A 535 36.53 20.98 -8.48
CA SER A 535 37.80 21.61 -8.10
C SER A 535 38.76 20.70 -7.35
N THR A 536 38.30 19.97 -6.34
CA THR A 536 39.12 19.07 -5.51
C THR A 536 38.47 17.69 -5.47
N PHE A 537 38.85 16.86 -6.45
CA PHE A 537 38.26 15.55 -6.67
C PHE A 537 39.31 14.46 -6.84
N SER A 538 38.91 13.25 -6.47
CA SER A 538 39.45 11.99 -6.95
C SER A 538 38.51 11.44 -8.02
N GLU A 539 39.00 10.52 -8.85
CA GLU A 539 38.23 9.97 -9.96
C GLU A 539 38.34 8.46 -10.04
N GLY A 540 37.34 7.86 -10.66
CA GLY A 540 37.30 6.43 -10.91
C GLY A 540 36.51 6.13 -12.16
N GLY A 541 36.71 4.95 -12.70
CA GLY A 541 35.87 4.47 -13.77
C GLY A 541 36.14 3.03 -14.12
N TYR A 542 35.17 2.46 -14.83
CA TYR A 542 35.30 1.13 -15.39
C TYR A 542 34.73 1.09 -16.80
N VAL A 543 35.27 0.15 -17.58
CA VAL A 543 34.74 -0.22 -18.88
C VAL A 543 34.56 -1.72 -18.90
N ARG A 544 33.41 -2.18 -19.34
CA ARG A 544 33.03 -3.57 -19.53
C ARG A 544 32.69 -3.80 -20.99
N THR A 545 33.19 -4.89 -21.53
CA THR A 545 32.94 -5.36 -22.88
C THR A 545 32.44 -6.79 -22.82
N GLU A 546 31.43 -7.10 -23.61
CA GLU A 546 30.88 -8.45 -23.75
C GLU A 546 30.81 -8.76 -25.24
N LEU A 547 31.43 -9.85 -25.68
CA LEU A 547 31.39 -10.33 -27.06
C LEU A 547 31.08 -11.83 -27.02
N GLY A 548 29.79 -12.14 -27.10
CA GLY A 548 29.27 -13.51 -26.97
C GLY A 548 29.80 -14.19 -25.69
N PRO A 549 30.63 -15.23 -25.80
CA PRO A 549 31.17 -15.96 -24.64
C PRO A 549 32.25 -15.22 -23.86
N VAL A 550 32.81 -14.14 -24.38
CA VAL A 550 33.94 -13.42 -23.76
C VAL A 550 33.44 -12.15 -23.10
N LYS A 551 33.79 -11.94 -21.84
CA LYS A 551 33.58 -10.70 -21.09
C LYS A 551 34.93 -10.17 -20.67
N ALA A 552 35.16 -8.88 -20.82
CA ALA A 552 36.35 -8.24 -20.28
C ALA A 552 35.97 -6.94 -19.60
N ASN A 553 36.61 -6.64 -18.48
CA ASN A 553 36.49 -5.34 -17.83
C ASN A 553 37.87 -4.77 -17.50
N TYR A 554 37.92 -3.45 -17.45
CA TYR A 554 39.05 -2.68 -16.96
C TYR A 554 38.53 -1.68 -15.94
N ARG A 555 39.23 -1.53 -14.82
CA ARG A 555 38.89 -0.64 -13.71
C ARG A 555 40.10 0.22 -13.34
N GLY A 556 39.91 1.53 -13.33
CA GLY A 556 40.87 2.51 -12.85
C GLY A 556 40.23 3.40 -11.81
N LEU A 557 40.56 3.17 -10.54
CA LEU A 557 39.95 3.81 -9.38
C LEU A 557 41.01 4.53 -8.54
N ALA A 558 40.76 5.78 -8.14
CA ALA A 558 41.59 6.44 -7.14
C ALA A 558 41.44 5.76 -5.76
N PRO A 559 42.45 5.81 -4.88
CA PRO A 559 42.33 5.33 -3.50
C PRO A 559 41.11 5.93 -2.79
N GLY A 560 40.30 5.09 -2.13
CA GLY A 560 39.08 5.53 -1.42
C GLY A 560 37.78 5.50 -2.26
N ALA A 561 37.83 5.08 -3.52
CA ALA A 561 36.65 4.99 -4.39
C ALA A 561 35.67 3.83 -4.07
N ALA A 562 35.92 3.00 -3.05
CA ALA A 562 34.97 1.97 -2.59
C ALA A 562 33.67 2.55 -2.03
N ASN A 563 33.73 3.78 -1.51
CA ASN A 563 32.57 4.48 -1.01
C ASN A 563 32.77 5.98 -1.27
N PRO A 564 32.57 6.45 -2.51
CA PRO A 564 33.04 7.76 -2.97
C PRO A 564 32.53 8.95 -2.13
N ALA A 565 31.45 8.78 -1.36
CA ALA A 565 30.88 9.84 -0.51
C ALA A 565 30.10 9.35 0.74
N GLY A 566 30.23 8.09 1.16
CA GLY A 566 29.28 7.49 2.12
C GLY A 566 27.95 7.04 1.49
N LEU A 567 27.80 7.26 0.18
CA LEU A 567 26.54 7.14 -0.58
C LEU A 567 26.48 5.94 -1.51
N SER A 568 27.54 5.16 -1.65
CA SER A 568 27.51 3.89 -2.38
C SER A 568 28.15 2.83 -1.50
N LEU A 569 27.37 1.81 -1.15
CA LEU A 569 27.81 0.66 -0.39
C LEU A 569 27.67 -0.55 -1.31
N ASP A 570 28.73 -0.79 -2.07
CA ASP A 570 28.85 -1.89 -3.01
C ASP A 570 28.71 -3.23 -2.27
N ALA A 571 27.55 -3.88 -2.44
CA ALA A 571 27.33 -5.27 -2.01
C ALA A 571 27.02 -6.20 -3.19
N ASP A 572 26.69 -5.64 -4.37
CA ASP A 572 26.14 -6.36 -5.52
C ASP A 572 27.14 -6.54 -6.67
N ASN A 573 28.40 -6.15 -6.49
CA ASN A 573 29.35 -6.24 -7.57
C ASN A 573 29.83 -7.68 -7.79
N PRO A 574 29.80 -8.19 -9.04
CA PRO A 574 30.47 -9.46 -9.36
C PRO A 574 31.99 -9.42 -9.11
N PHE A 575 32.59 -8.26 -8.85
CA PHE A 575 34.01 -8.08 -8.54
C PHE A 575 34.23 -7.03 -7.42
N ARG A 576 34.75 -7.47 -6.26
CA ARG A 576 34.87 -6.72 -4.98
C ARG A 576 35.41 -5.27 -5.07
N ASP A 577 35.09 -4.49 -4.02
CA ASP A 577 35.32 -3.05 -3.81
C ASP A 577 36.75 -2.55 -4.07
N ALA A 578 36.87 -1.29 -4.52
CA ALA A 578 38.10 -0.47 -4.59
C ALA A 578 39.31 -1.01 -5.39
N GLN A 579 39.19 -2.11 -6.13
CA GLN A 579 40.32 -2.68 -6.85
C GLN A 579 40.53 -2.08 -8.24
N ARG A 580 41.79 -1.78 -8.57
CA ARG A 580 42.24 -1.39 -9.91
C ARG A 580 42.74 -2.61 -10.67
N GLY A 581 42.52 -2.64 -11.99
CA GLY A 581 43.07 -3.70 -12.83
C GLY A 581 42.20 -4.07 -14.01
N PHE A 582 42.37 -5.30 -14.50
CA PHE A 582 41.53 -5.83 -15.57
C PHE A 582 41.18 -7.29 -15.34
N THR A 583 40.01 -7.68 -15.83
CA THR A 583 39.54 -9.06 -15.82
C THR A 583 39.13 -9.44 -17.22
N VAL A 584 39.46 -10.65 -17.66
CA VAL A 584 38.94 -11.28 -18.86
C VAL A 584 38.37 -12.63 -18.48
N GLU A 585 37.13 -12.89 -18.86
CA GLU A 585 36.41 -14.14 -18.69
C GLU A 585 35.98 -14.66 -20.05
N ALA A 586 36.09 -15.97 -20.30
CA ALA A 586 35.63 -16.61 -21.52
C ALA A 586 34.94 -17.94 -21.20
N GLY A 587 33.70 -18.11 -21.68
CA GLY A 587 32.92 -19.35 -21.56
C GLY A 587 32.81 -20.08 -22.89
N LEU A 588 33.49 -21.21 -23.08
CA LEU A 588 33.48 -21.98 -24.32
C LEU A 588 32.65 -23.26 -24.17
N PRO A 589 31.42 -23.31 -24.69
CA PRO A 589 30.69 -24.57 -24.84
C PRO A 589 31.33 -25.37 -25.99
N LEU A 590 31.97 -26.50 -25.67
CA LEU A 590 32.64 -27.37 -26.63
C LEU A 590 32.18 -28.82 -26.43
N MET A 591 31.53 -29.41 -27.43
CA MET A 591 31.19 -30.85 -27.47
C MET A 591 30.44 -31.36 -26.22
N GLY A 592 29.49 -30.58 -25.70
CA GLY A 592 28.73 -30.93 -24.48
C GLY A 592 29.46 -30.63 -23.17
N MET A 593 30.64 -30.02 -23.25
CA MET A 593 31.41 -29.49 -22.13
C MET A 593 31.27 -27.97 -22.08
N ASN A 594 31.24 -27.40 -20.88
CA ASN A 594 31.32 -25.96 -20.66
C ASN A 594 32.68 -25.64 -20.04
N LEU A 595 33.58 -25.07 -20.83
CA LEU A 595 34.86 -24.59 -20.31
C LEU A 595 34.73 -23.12 -19.92
N GLY A 596 35.24 -22.75 -18.76
CA GLY A 596 35.36 -21.36 -18.34
C GLY A 596 36.82 -21.01 -18.11
N PHE A 597 37.24 -19.83 -18.55
CA PHE A 597 38.54 -19.27 -18.27
C PHE A 597 38.36 -17.88 -17.69
N LEU A 598 39.10 -17.55 -16.65
CA LEU A 598 39.17 -16.22 -16.08
C LEU A 598 40.63 -15.86 -15.85
N TYR A 599 41.03 -14.70 -16.31
CA TYR A 599 42.32 -14.10 -16.00
C TYR A 599 42.07 -12.71 -15.43
N ASN A 600 42.65 -12.46 -14.27
CA ASN A 600 42.47 -11.21 -13.55
C ASN A 600 43.81 -10.69 -13.07
N VAL A 601 44.00 -9.38 -13.16
CA VAL A 601 45.21 -8.69 -12.72
C VAL A 601 44.80 -7.50 -11.88
N GLN A 602 45.39 -7.38 -10.69
CA GLN A 602 45.23 -6.25 -9.77
C GLN A 602 46.46 -5.33 -9.82
N MET A 603 46.22 -4.03 -9.71
CA MET A 603 47.23 -2.97 -9.85
C MET A 603 47.00 -1.89 -8.78
N ASP A 604 47.31 -2.18 -7.53
CA ASP A 604 47.23 -1.26 -6.38
C ASP A 604 48.45 -0.35 -6.22
N GLY A 605 49.54 -0.60 -6.95
CA GLY A 605 50.76 0.22 -7.01
C GLY A 605 50.81 1.22 -8.19
N ALA A 606 52.01 1.36 -8.78
CA ALA A 606 52.24 2.21 -9.95
C ALA A 606 51.72 1.54 -11.23
N PHE A 607 51.23 2.35 -12.18
CA PHE A 607 50.74 1.87 -13.47
C PHE A 607 51.82 1.03 -14.19
N GLY A 608 51.53 -0.24 -14.47
CA GLY A 608 52.43 -1.15 -15.22
C GLY A 608 53.13 -2.24 -14.40
N THR A 609 53.00 -2.25 -13.07
CA THR A 609 53.49 -3.36 -12.21
C THR A 609 52.31 -4.08 -11.55
N PRO A 610 51.97 -5.33 -11.96
CA PRO A 610 50.96 -6.13 -11.29
C PRO A 610 51.32 -6.42 -9.83
N ASP A 611 50.40 -6.15 -8.90
CA ASP A 611 50.57 -6.49 -7.48
C ASP A 611 50.08 -7.91 -7.19
N ALA A 612 48.99 -8.31 -7.85
CA ALA A 612 48.47 -9.67 -7.81
C ALA A 612 47.88 -10.07 -9.16
N SER A 613 47.86 -11.38 -9.43
CA SER A 613 47.21 -11.94 -10.62
C SER A 613 46.57 -13.27 -10.27
N ALA A 614 45.47 -13.60 -10.94
CA ALA A 614 44.78 -14.87 -10.78
C ALA A 614 44.36 -15.42 -12.15
N PHE A 615 44.60 -16.71 -12.35
CA PHE A 615 44.08 -17.48 -13.47
C PHE A 615 43.18 -18.59 -12.94
N ARG A 616 41.97 -18.71 -13.51
CA ARG A 616 41.04 -19.78 -13.21
C ARG A 616 40.63 -20.49 -14.50
N ALA A 617 40.63 -21.81 -14.46
CA ALA A 617 40.00 -22.65 -15.45
C ALA A 617 38.88 -23.47 -14.79
N THR A 618 37.73 -23.58 -15.44
CA THR A 618 36.61 -24.41 -15.01
C THR A 618 36.15 -25.32 -16.12
N LEU A 619 35.60 -26.47 -15.74
CA LEU A 619 35.01 -27.48 -16.60
C LEU A 619 33.65 -27.84 -16.01
N GLY A 620 32.61 -27.86 -16.84
CA GLY A 620 31.30 -28.43 -16.52
C GLY A 620 30.91 -29.47 -17.56
N LEU A 621 30.57 -30.66 -17.10
CA LEU A 621 30.12 -31.78 -17.93
C LEU A 621 28.75 -32.23 -17.47
N SER A 622 27.79 -32.25 -18.39
CA SER A 622 26.52 -32.95 -18.17
C SER A 622 26.71 -34.41 -18.54
N LEU A 623 26.46 -35.32 -17.60
CA LEU A 623 26.59 -36.76 -17.78
C LEU A 623 25.20 -37.40 -17.89
N PRO A 624 25.10 -38.62 -18.46
CA PRO A 624 23.83 -39.35 -18.47
C PRO A 624 23.29 -39.62 -17.06
N ALA A 625 22.01 -39.98 -17.01
CA ALA A 625 21.33 -40.43 -15.81
C ALA A 625 21.27 -39.39 -14.66
N GLY A 626 21.19 -38.09 -14.99
CA GLY A 626 21.10 -37.00 -14.01
C GLY A 626 22.43 -36.63 -13.35
N PHE A 627 23.56 -37.20 -13.79
CA PHE A 627 24.87 -36.84 -13.25
C PHE A 627 25.45 -35.58 -13.90
N SER A 628 26.25 -34.84 -13.15
CA SER A 628 27.11 -33.78 -13.67
C SER A 628 28.45 -33.78 -12.96
N LEU A 629 29.51 -33.47 -13.71
CA LEU A 629 30.85 -33.29 -13.16
C LEU A 629 31.26 -31.82 -13.38
N SER A 630 31.65 -31.14 -12.32
CA SER A 630 32.34 -29.86 -12.42
C SER A 630 33.74 -29.96 -11.84
N ALA A 631 34.68 -29.23 -12.43
CA ALA A 631 36.04 -29.12 -11.91
C ALA A 631 36.53 -27.68 -12.10
N GLY A 632 37.42 -27.25 -11.22
CA GLY A 632 38.01 -25.92 -11.26
C GLY A 632 39.46 -25.96 -10.80
N ALA A 633 40.31 -25.14 -11.41
CA ALA A 633 41.67 -24.90 -10.96
C ALA A 633 41.90 -23.39 -10.93
N THR A 634 42.40 -22.87 -9.81
CA THR A 634 42.78 -21.47 -9.64
C THR A 634 44.25 -21.40 -9.24
N LEU A 635 45.00 -20.54 -9.92
CA LEU A 635 46.39 -20.18 -9.63
C LEU A 635 46.43 -18.68 -9.35
N ALA A 636 47.08 -18.25 -8.28
CA ALA A 636 47.19 -16.82 -7.95
C ALA A 636 48.58 -16.44 -7.42
N SER A 637 49.01 -15.21 -7.66
CA SER A 637 50.30 -14.66 -7.22
C SER A 637 50.14 -13.56 -6.15
N ALA A 638 50.96 -13.61 -5.09
CA ALA A 638 51.17 -12.60 -4.03
C ALA A 638 49.97 -12.22 -3.11
N THR A 639 50.09 -12.66 -1.84
CA THR A 639 49.45 -12.27 -0.56
C THR A 639 47.94 -11.99 -0.41
N ALA A 640 47.38 -12.61 0.64
CA ALA A 640 46.20 -12.19 1.41
C ALA A 640 44.85 -12.01 0.71
N GLY A 641 44.36 -13.07 0.06
CA GLY A 641 42.94 -13.48 0.01
C GLY A 641 41.90 -12.47 -0.47
N GLU A 642 42.30 -11.68 -1.44
CA GLU A 642 41.37 -10.85 -2.19
C GLU A 642 40.74 -11.61 -3.37
N TRP A 643 41.44 -12.59 -3.96
CA TRP A 643 40.96 -13.39 -5.11
C TRP A 643 40.55 -14.83 -4.77
N PHE A 644 40.81 -15.23 -3.52
CA PHE A 644 40.11 -16.32 -2.90
C PHE A 644 38.98 -15.70 -2.09
N PRO A 645 37.68 -15.80 -2.46
CA PRO A 645 36.58 -15.43 -1.57
C PRO A 645 36.90 -15.82 -0.13
N ALA A 646 36.73 -14.86 0.78
CA ALA A 646 37.04 -15.01 2.21
C ALA A 646 36.40 -16.27 2.81
N THR A 647 35.33 -16.73 2.16
CA THR A 647 34.66 -18.00 2.34
C THR A 647 34.59 -18.77 1.01
N TYR A 648 35.70 -19.37 0.56
CA TYR A 648 35.60 -20.55 -0.31
C TYR A 648 35.05 -21.73 0.50
N SER A 649 33.78 -21.64 0.89
CA SER A 649 33.01 -22.80 1.29
C SER A 649 32.62 -23.50 0.00
N PHE A 650 33.48 -24.40 -0.49
CA PHE A 650 33.02 -25.37 -1.49
C PHE A 650 31.91 -26.17 -0.83
N VAL A 651 30.86 -26.55 -1.56
CA VAL A 651 29.66 -27.11 -0.92
C VAL A 651 30.06 -28.21 0.06
N GLY A 652 30.00 -27.85 1.34
CA GLY A 652 30.37 -28.70 2.44
C GLY A 652 31.81 -28.73 2.95
N VAL A 653 32.82 -28.20 2.25
CA VAL A 653 34.20 -28.08 2.75
C VAL A 653 34.48 -26.62 3.11
N LYS A 654 34.72 -26.36 4.40
CA LYS A 654 34.92 -25.00 4.94
C LYS A 654 36.10 -24.31 4.25
N GLY A 655 35.91 -23.02 3.93
CA GLY A 655 36.98 -22.13 3.47
C GLY A 655 38.06 -21.88 4.52
N PRO A 656 39.18 -21.26 4.14
CA PRO A 656 40.24 -20.98 5.09
C PRO A 656 39.80 -19.90 6.07
N ALA A 657 40.33 -19.91 7.30
CA ALA A 657 40.01 -18.89 8.29
C ALA A 657 40.69 -17.53 8.01
N THR A 658 41.76 -17.52 7.22
CA THR A 658 42.51 -16.31 6.87
C THR A 658 42.86 -16.27 5.39
N LEU A 659 43.00 -15.05 4.89
CA LEU A 659 43.25 -14.70 3.50
C LEU A 659 44.70 -15.00 3.05
N ALA A 660 45.64 -15.20 3.97
CA ALA A 660 47.07 -14.92 3.78
C ALA A 660 47.87 -15.76 2.76
N ASP A 661 47.38 -16.87 2.21
CA ASP A 661 48.31 -18.02 2.17
C ASP A 661 48.26 -18.99 0.95
N TYR A 662 47.38 -18.81 -0.06
CA TYR A 662 47.19 -19.81 -1.14
C TYR A 662 47.85 -19.48 -2.47
N ALA A 663 48.63 -20.43 -3.02
CA ALA A 663 49.20 -20.35 -4.37
C ALA A 663 48.35 -21.07 -5.42
N THR A 664 47.74 -22.22 -5.06
CA THR A 664 46.88 -23.02 -5.96
C THR A 664 45.68 -23.61 -5.23
N ALA A 665 44.54 -23.71 -5.94
CA ALA A 665 43.37 -24.46 -5.51
C ALA A 665 42.80 -25.27 -6.67
N ILE A 666 42.61 -26.57 -6.47
CA ILE A 666 41.95 -27.48 -7.40
C ILE A 666 40.68 -28.00 -6.74
N THR A 667 39.59 -28.06 -7.50
CA THR A 667 38.33 -28.64 -7.04
C THR A 667 37.71 -29.53 -8.09
N ALA A 668 36.98 -30.54 -7.62
CA ALA A 668 36.17 -31.41 -8.45
C ALA A 668 34.91 -31.79 -7.68
N THR A 669 33.75 -31.70 -8.34
CA THR A 669 32.45 -32.03 -7.78
C THR A 669 31.69 -32.91 -8.74
N LEU A 670 31.35 -34.12 -8.31
CA LEU A 670 30.42 -35.01 -9.01
C LEU A 670 29.06 -34.92 -8.31
N LYS A 671 28.01 -34.55 -9.04
CA LYS A 671 26.65 -34.44 -8.54
C LYS A 671 25.71 -35.38 -9.28
N HIS A 672 24.75 -35.97 -8.58
CA HIS A 672 23.54 -36.56 -9.14
C HIS A 672 22.35 -35.67 -8.77
N ASP A 673 21.60 -35.21 -9.77
CA ASP A 673 20.37 -34.43 -9.59
C ASP A 673 19.15 -35.36 -9.68
N GLY A 674 18.51 -35.59 -8.54
CA GLY A 674 17.35 -36.46 -8.43
C GLY A 674 16.08 -35.90 -9.10
N ALA A 675 16.04 -34.59 -9.35
CA ALA A 675 14.92 -33.93 -10.03
C ALA A 675 15.00 -34.04 -11.55
N ALA A 676 16.18 -34.38 -12.11
CA ALA A 676 16.37 -34.51 -13.54
C ALA A 676 15.40 -35.55 -14.16
N GLY A 677 14.87 -35.25 -15.34
CA GLY A 677 13.92 -36.13 -16.05
C GLY A 677 14.47 -37.55 -16.26
N ASN A 678 15.78 -37.66 -16.48
CA ASN A 678 16.52 -38.91 -16.67
C ASN A 678 17.31 -39.37 -15.43
N ALA A 679 17.07 -38.81 -14.23
CA ALA A 679 17.79 -39.19 -13.01
C ALA A 679 17.83 -40.71 -12.79
N LEU A 680 18.99 -41.25 -12.42
CA LEU A 680 19.16 -42.68 -12.13
C LEU A 680 18.23 -43.13 -11.00
N ILE A 681 18.13 -42.31 -9.94
CA ILE A 681 17.21 -42.51 -8.82
C ILE A 681 16.45 -41.21 -8.59
N LYS A 682 15.12 -41.24 -8.75
CA LYS A 682 14.27 -40.06 -8.56
C LYS A 682 14.37 -39.55 -7.12
N ASN A 683 14.39 -38.22 -6.98
CA ASN A 683 14.47 -37.49 -5.71
C ASN A 683 15.73 -37.75 -4.86
N LEU A 684 16.71 -38.50 -5.37
CA LEU A 684 17.99 -38.68 -4.70
C LEU A 684 18.99 -37.65 -5.23
N ASN A 685 19.45 -36.76 -4.37
CA ASN A 685 20.57 -35.87 -4.65
C ASN A 685 21.82 -36.44 -3.98
N LEU A 686 22.90 -36.58 -4.74
CA LEU A 686 24.20 -37.00 -4.23
C LEU A 686 25.25 -36.02 -4.71
N THR A 687 26.20 -35.69 -3.86
CA THR A 687 27.37 -34.91 -4.23
C THR A 687 28.62 -35.47 -3.57
N LEU A 688 29.65 -35.64 -4.38
CA LEU A 688 31.02 -35.90 -3.96
C LEU A 688 31.87 -34.70 -4.38
N ALA A 689 32.48 -34.02 -3.41
CA ALA A 689 33.31 -32.85 -3.62
C ALA A 689 34.73 -33.10 -3.07
N TYR A 690 35.72 -32.77 -3.87
CA TYR A 690 37.13 -32.81 -3.51
C TYR A 690 37.74 -31.42 -3.70
N THR A 691 38.62 -31.03 -2.78
CA THR A 691 39.44 -29.83 -2.89
C THR A 691 40.89 -30.14 -2.51
N ASN A 692 41.84 -29.66 -3.32
CA ASN A 692 43.25 -29.58 -2.96
C ASN A 692 43.67 -28.12 -2.92
N ARG A 693 44.45 -27.75 -1.92
CA ARG A 693 44.91 -26.38 -1.71
C ARG A 693 46.37 -26.42 -1.30
N THR A 694 47.25 -25.76 -2.04
CA THR A 694 48.67 -25.73 -1.69
C THR A 694 49.06 -24.37 -1.12
N LEU A 695 49.52 -24.40 0.14
CA LEU A 695 50.12 -23.28 0.86
C LEU A 695 51.64 -23.22 0.61
N LEU A 696 52.26 -22.08 0.94
CA LEU A 696 53.73 -22.00 1.12
C LEU A 696 54.25 -22.94 2.24
N GLY A 697 53.37 -23.45 3.10
CA GLY A 697 53.66 -24.42 4.18
C GLY A 697 53.21 -25.88 3.93
N GLY A 698 52.63 -26.22 2.77
CA GLY A 698 52.21 -27.59 2.42
C GLY A 698 50.77 -27.72 1.89
N PRO A 699 50.39 -28.87 1.31
CA PRO A 699 49.04 -29.13 0.79
C PRO A 699 48.02 -29.45 1.90
N ASN A 700 46.79 -28.96 1.75
CA ASN A 700 45.61 -29.40 2.50
C ASN A 700 44.59 -29.96 1.51
N ASP A 701 44.14 -31.19 1.75
CA ASP A 701 43.15 -31.88 0.93
C ASP A 701 41.84 -32.02 1.69
N GLY A 702 40.73 -31.57 1.13
CA GLY A 702 39.40 -31.74 1.72
C GLY A 702 38.53 -32.66 0.87
N LEU A 703 37.66 -33.42 1.54
CA LEU A 703 36.70 -34.33 0.92
C LEU A 703 35.34 -34.18 1.60
N ALA A 704 34.29 -34.05 0.80
CA ALA A 704 32.92 -34.11 1.29
C ALA A 704 32.09 -35.05 0.42
N ALA A 705 31.32 -35.93 1.05
CA ALA A 705 30.34 -36.78 0.41
C ALA A 705 29.01 -36.60 1.13
N TYR A 706 27.99 -36.11 0.44
CA TYR A 706 26.71 -35.82 1.05
C TYR A 706 25.58 -36.01 0.06
N GLY A 707 24.37 -36.09 0.58
CA GLY A 707 23.20 -36.22 -0.24
C GLY A 707 21.93 -36.11 0.58
N ASP A 708 20.85 -35.94 -0.16
CA ASP A 708 19.51 -35.93 0.38
C ASP A 708 18.58 -36.77 -0.47
N TYR A 709 17.57 -37.34 0.17
CA TYR A 709 16.53 -38.11 -0.47
C TYR A 709 15.17 -37.69 0.10
N GLY A 710 14.18 -37.46 -0.76
CA GLY A 710 12.87 -36.99 -0.32
C GLY A 710 11.70 -37.51 -1.15
N GLY A 711 10.49 -37.21 -0.69
CA GLY A 711 9.25 -37.50 -1.42
C GLY A 711 8.85 -38.97 -1.45
N LEU A 712 9.28 -39.77 -0.47
CA LEU A 712 8.81 -41.15 -0.32
C LEU A 712 7.48 -41.14 0.44
N ALA A 713 6.40 -41.57 -0.20
CA ALA A 713 5.11 -41.78 0.45
C ALA A 713 4.67 -43.24 0.32
N VAL A 714 4.43 -43.92 1.44
CA VAL A 714 3.96 -45.30 1.51
C VAL A 714 2.70 -45.33 2.37
N GLY A 715 1.54 -45.26 1.72
CA GLY A 715 0.26 -45.14 2.41
C GLY A 715 0.20 -43.86 3.26
N PRO A 716 -0.13 -43.94 4.56
CA PRO A 716 -0.18 -42.76 5.43
C PRO A 716 1.22 -42.25 5.83
N LEU A 717 2.27 -43.06 5.68
CA LEU A 717 3.64 -42.67 6.03
C LEU A 717 4.26 -41.86 4.90
N SER A 718 4.87 -40.73 5.25
CA SER A 718 5.68 -39.91 4.34
C SER A 718 7.06 -39.65 4.95
N VAL A 719 8.10 -39.83 4.14
CA VAL A 719 9.46 -39.34 4.44
C VAL A 719 9.71 -38.18 3.50
N ASP A 720 9.73 -36.99 4.10
CA ASP A 720 9.93 -35.73 3.39
C ASP A 720 11.41 -35.57 3.04
N LYS A 721 12.31 -35.82 4.00
CA LYS A 721 13.74 -35.66 3.80
C LYS A 721 14.57 -36.65 4.60
N VAL A 722 15.58 -37.22 3.96
CA VAL A 722 16.69 -37.93 4.59
C VAL A 722 17.94 -37.21 4.14
N VAL A 723 18.81 -36.83 5.07
CA VAL A 723 20.09 -36.20 4.77
C VAL A 723 21.21 -37.03 5.35
N PHE A 724 22.33 -37.09 4.63
CA PHE A 724 23.56 -37.65 5.15
C PHE A 724 24.73 -36.84 4.61
N ARG A 725 25.80 -36.79 5.39
CA ARG A 725 26.99 -36.03 5.07
C ARG A 725 28.18 -36.58 5.83
N TYR A 726 29.24 -36.85 5.10
CA TYR A 726 30.59 -37.02 5.61
C TYR A 726 31.45 -35.86 5.09
N ASN A 727 32.26 -35.28 5.96
CA ASN A 727 33.21 -34.24 5.59
C ASN A 727 34.52 -34.43 6.34
N ASP A 728 35.61 -34.33 5.60
CA ASP A 728 36.98 -34.26 6.10
C ASP A 728 37.61 -32.99 5.55
N SER A 729 37.94 -32.07 6.45
CA SER A 729 38.52 -30.79 6.06
C SER A 729 40.02 -30.87 5.75
N ASN A 730 40.69 -31.95 6.16
CA ASN A 730 42.10 -32.19 5.89
C ASN A 730 42.47 -33.69 5.95
N LEU A 731 42.42 -34.36 4.80
CA LEU A 731 42.80 -35.77 4.64
C LEU A 731 44.23 -36.09 5.10
N GLN A 732 45.10 -35.08 5.21
CA GLN A 732 46.49 -35.26 5.66
C GLN A 732 46.65 -35.15 7.18
N ASN A 733 45.66 -34.61 7.88
CA ASN A 733 45.63 -34.51 9.34
C ASN A 733 44.33 -35.12 9.88
N PRO A 734 44.33 -36.41 10.27
CA PRO A 734 43.14 -37.11 10.77
C PRO A 734 42.50 -36.44 11.99
N SER A 735 43.26 -35.64 12.74
CA SER A 735 42.79 -34.89 13.91
C SER A 735 42.12 -33.55 13.55
N ALA A 736 42.07 -33.16 12.26
CA ALA A 736 41.57 -31.87 11.78
C ALA A 736 40.04 -31.78 11.64
N GLY A 737 39.29 -32.62 12.34
CA GLY A 737 37.84 -32.47 12.47
C GLY A 737 37.06 -33.06 11.31
N GLN A 738 37.10 -34.37 11.17
CA GLN A 738 36.10 -35.11 10.40
C GLN A 738 34.73 -34.93 11.05
N THR A 739 33.70 -34.85 10.23
CA THR A 739 32.31 -34.70 10.67
C THR A 739 31.42 -35.71 9.95
N LEU A 740 30.50 -36.28 10.72
CA LEU A 740 29.41 -37.09 10.21
C LEU A 740 28.12 -36.43 10.63
N LYS A 741 27.27 -36.14 9.66
CA LYS A 741 25.93 -35.59 9.87
C LYS A 741 24.90 -36.47 9.19
N GLY A 742 23.76 -36.63 9.85
CA GLY A 742 22.64 -37.40 9.31
C GLY A 742 21.33 -36.89 9.88
N GLY A 743 20.25 -37.08 9.14
CA GLY A 743 18.93 -36.72 9.60
C GLY A 743 17.81 -37.32 8.79
N ILE A 744 16.63 -37.40 9.40
CA ILE A 744 15.39 -37.83 8.78
C ILE A 744 14.25 -36.93 9.26
N ARG A 745 13.37 -36.55 8.34
CA ARG A 745 12.15 -35.79 8.56
C ARG A 745 11.01 -36.42 7.79
N GLY A 746 9.88 -36.56 8.45
CA GLY A 746 8.71 -37.17 7.86
C GLY A 746 7.48 -37.02 8.74
N GLY A 747 6.47 -37.82 8.43
CA GLY A 747 5.20 -37.75 9.12
C GLY A 747 4.26 -38.87 8.72
N ILE A 748 3.12 -38.89 9.39
CA ILE A 748 2.03 -39.81 9.15
C ILE A 748 0.78 -38.96 8.95
N ASN A 749 0.15 -39.03 7.78
CA ASN A 749 -1.11 -38.37 7.50
C ASN A 749 -2.26 -39.38 7.59
N LEU A 750 -3.17 -39.18 8.54
CA LEU A 750 -4.31 -40.06 8.79
C LEU A 750 -5.61 -39.42 8.29
N ALA A 751 -5.56 -38.82 7.10
CA ALA A 751 -6.71 -38.29 6.38
C ALA A 751 -7.80 -39.37 6.26
N GLY A 752 -8.94 -39.16 6.90
CA GLY A 752 -10.04 -40.13 6.97
C GLY A 752 -10.42 -40.57 8.39
N LEU A 753 -9.54 -40.35 9.37
CA LEU A 753 -9.95 -40.43 10.78
C LEU A 753 -10.66 -39.13 11.23
N PRO A 754 -11.54 -39.19 12.25
CA PRO A 754 -12.12 -37.99 12.84
C PRO A 754 -11.05 -36.96 13.22
N LEU A 755 -11.30 -35.68 12.93
CA LEU A 755 -10.39 -34.53 13.12
C LEU A 755 -9.18 -34.48 12.17
N ALA A 756 -9.07 -35.42 11.22
CA ALA A 756 -7.96 -35.53 10.26
C ALA A 756 -6.57 -35.34 10.90
N PRO A 757 -6.19 -36.19 11.87
CA PRO A 757 -4.92 -36.06 12.57
C PRO A 757 -3.74 -36.37 11.64
N SER A 758 -2.64 -35.68 11.89
CA SER A 758 -1.35 -35.96 11.28
C SER A 758 -0.25 -35.84 12.32
N LEU A 759 0.76 -36.70 12.20
CA LEU A 759 1.95 -36.69 13.03
C LEU A 759 3.13 -36.24 12.18
N THR A 760 4.02 -35.44 12.74
CA THR A 760 5.31 -35.09 12.13
C THR A 760 6.43 -35.50 13.06
N GLY A 761 7.57 -35.87 12.50
CA GLY A 761 8.75 -36.25 13.26
C GLY A 761 10.02 -35.85 12.52
N GLU A 762 11.00 -35.40 13.28
CA GLU A 762 12.30 -35.01 12.76
C GLU A 762 13.42 -35.40 13.72
N PHE A 763 14.56 -35.78 13.15
CA PHE A 763 15.80 -36.06 13.86
C PHE A 763 16.96 -35.67 12.97
N ALA A 764 17.91 -34.89 13.48
CA ALA A 764 19.16 -34.56 12.82
C ALA A 764 20.28 -34.57 13.86
N THR A 765 21.45 -35.05 13.47
CA THR A 765 22.61 -35.10 14.34
C THR A 765 23.88 -34.84 13.55
N ARG A 766 24.87 -34.30 14.23
CA ARG A 766 26.24 -34.18 13.76
C ARG A 766 27.17 -34.60 14.89
N VAL A 767 28.21 -35.33 14.53
CA VAL A 767 29.34 -35.65 15.41
C VAL A 767 30.64 -35.30 14.70
N SER A 768 31.65 -34.91 15.47
CA SER A 768 33.00 -34.72 14.97
C SER A 768 34.03 -35.46 15.82
N ASP A 769 35.15 -35.83 15.21
CA ASP A 769 36.28 -36.44 15.92
C ASP A 769 36.96 -35.45 16.90
N GLY A 770 36.69 -34.15 16.75
CA GLY A 770 37.13 -33.09 17.67
C GLY A 770 36.28 -32.97 18.95
N GLY A 771 35.36 -33.91 19.19
CA GLY A 771 34.51 -33.92 20.39
C GLY A 771 33.30 -32.98 20.33
N ILE A 772 33.00 -32.42 19.15
CA ILE A 772 31.81 -31.61 18.93
C ILE A 772 30.65 -32.53 18.57
N SER A 773 29.47 -32.27 19.14
CA SER A 773 28.23 -32.90 18.69
C SER A 773 27.06 -31.94 18.75
N GLU A 774 26.14 -32.09 17.82
CA GLU A 774 24.86 -31.37 17.76
C GLU A 774 23.76 -32.39 17.51
N THR A 775 22.62 -32.26 18.16
CA THR A 775 21.46 -33.12 17.92
C THR A 775 20.18 -32.30 18.03
N LYS A 776 19.36 -32.36 16.99
CA LYS A 776 18.00 -31.80 16.94
C LYS A 776 17.01 -32.95 16.79
N TYR A 777 15.95 -32.95 17.57
CA TYR A 777 14.83 -33.84 17.32
C TYR A 777 13.53 -33.17 17.70
N GLY A 778 12.45 -33.54 17.01
CA GLY A 778 11.15 -32.94 17.22
C GLY A 778 10.01 -33.84 16.76
N PHE A 779 8.85 -33.62 17.34
CA PHE A 779 7.61 -34.30 16.97
C PHE A 779 6.45 -33.32 17.03
N GLY A 780 5.46 -33.54 16.15
CA GLY A 780 4.28 -32.71 16.05
C GLY A 780 3.02 -33.54 15.88
N LEU A 781 1.91 -33.03 16.41
CA LEU A 781 0.57 -33.54 16.22
C LEU A 781 -0.30 -32.40 15.72
N LYS A 782 -0.93 -32.59 14.56
CA LYS A 782 -1.82 -31.61 13.94
C LYS A 782 -3.17 -32.22 13.65
N PHE A 783 -4.23 -31.58 14.13
CA PHE A 783 -5.61 -31.87 13.78
C PHE A 783 -6.06 -30.90 12.68
N GLY A 784 -6.37 -31.42 11.50
CA GLY A 784 -6.81 -30.62 10.34
C GLY A 784 -8.22 -30.05 10.49
N GLN A 785 -9.01 -30.57 11.42
CA GLN A 785 -10.31 -30.04 11.81
C GLN A 785 -10.47 -30.19 13.33
N PHE A 786 -10.40 -29.10 14.09
CA PHE A 786 -10.45 -29.10 15.54
C PHE A 786 -11.61 -28.22 16.03
N LEU A 787 -12.55 -28.78 16.79
CA LEU A 787 -13.80 -28.13 17.25
C LEU A 787 -14.83 -27.81 16.16
N PHE A 788 -14.44 -27.17 15.05
CA PHE A 788 -15.32 -26.78 13.95
C PHE A 788 -14.56 -26.67 12.61
N ASP A 789 -15.31 -26.45 11.53
CA ASP A 789 -14.75 -26.35 10.18
C ASP A 789 -13.68 -25.24 10.08
N LYS A 790 -12.64 -25.48 9.27
CA LYS A 790 -11.47 -24.58 9.05
C LYS A 790 -10.68 -24.23 10.31
N SER A 791 -10.95 -24.91 11.41
CA SER A 791 -10.17 -24.77 12.63
C SER A 791 -9.11 -25.85 12.70
N VAL A 792 -7.86 -25.45 12.91
CA VAL A 792 -6.69 -26.33 12.92
C VAL A 792 -5.99 -26.17 14.26
N PHE A 793 -5.64 -27.29 14.89
CA PHE A 793 -4.84 -27.28 16.12
C PHE A 793 -3.56 -28.09 15.92
N GLU A 794 -2.42 -27.48 16.15
CA GLU A 794 -1.10 -28.08 16.02
C GLU A 794 -0.34 -27.94 17.34
N VAL A 795 0.28 -29.01 17.80
CA VAL A 795 1.24 -29.00 18.91
C VAL A 795 2.54 -29.58 18.40
N LYS A 796 3.67 -28.90 18.60
CA LYS A 796 4.99 -29.49 18.39
C LYS A 796 5.88 -29.32 19.60
N ALA A 797 6.76 -30.28 19.77
CA ALA A 797 7.76 -30.33 20.82
C ALA A 797 9.08 -30.74 20.18
N ALA A 798 10.16 -30.03 20.52
CA ALA A 798 11.47 -30.31 19.98
C ALA A 798 12.57 -29.95 20.98
N GLN A 799 13.76 -30.47 20.72
CA GLN A 799 14.97 -30.19 21.48
C GLN A 799 16.15 -30.09 20.53
N TYR A 800 16.99 -29.11 20.82
CA TYR A 800 18.34 -28.99 20.31
C TYR A 800 19.33 -29.15 21.46
N SER A 801 20.38 -29.95 21.26
CA SER A 801 21.46 -30.11 22.23
C SER A 801 22.80 -30.08 21.52
N ALA A 802 23.78 -29.42 22.12
CA ALA A 802 25.13 -29.32 21.58
C ALA A 802 26.19 -29.55 22.65
N THR A 803 27.34 -30.10 22.24
CA THR A 803 28.55 -30.26 23.06
C THR A 803 29.70 -29.59 22.31
N GLY A 804 30.50 -28.78 23.02
CA GLY A 804 31.64 -28.07 22.41
C GLY A 804 31.25 -26.86 21.55
N LEU A 805 29.96 -26.50 21.50
CA LEU A 805 29.41 -25.37 20.75
C LEU A 805 28.52 -24.51 21.63
N LEU A 806 28.36 -23.23 21.31
CA LEU A 806 27.39 -22.37 21.97
C LEU A 806 25.96 -22.74 21.54
N ILE A 807 25.06 -22.84 22.52
CA ILE A 807 23.62 -23.00 22.26
C ILE A 807 22.90 -21.66 22.07
N THR A 808 23.51 -20.57 22.56
CA THR A 808 23.12 -19.19 22.27
C THR A 808 23.82 -18.73 20.99
N PRO A 809 23.13 -18.11 20.02
CA PRO A 809 23.75 -17.57 18.81
C PRO A 809 24.85 -16.55 19.11
N ALA A 810 25.85 -16.53 18.22
CA ALA A 810 26.93 -15.55 18.21
C ALA A 810 27.08 -15.02 16.78
N GLY A 811 26.15 -14.16 16.35
CA GLY A 811 26.00 -13.69 14.97
C GLY A 811 24.83 -14.34 14.25
N THR A 812 24.85 -14.32 12.92
CA THR A 812 23.83 -14.95 12.05
C THR A 812 24.05 -16.47 12.00
N ASP A 813 23.11 -17.27 12.51
CA ASP A 813 23.13 -18.72 12.60
C ASP A 813 21.85 -19.30 11.96
N THR A 814 21.88 -19.62 10.65
CA THR A 814 20.76 -20.24 9.90
C THR A 814 20.45 -21.68 10.35
N ASP A 815 19.18 -22.12 10.31
CA ASP A 815 18.84 -23.56 10.40
C ASP A 815 19.38 -24.33 9.18
N LYS A 816 20.39 -25.17 9.44
CA LYS A 816 21.00 -26.08 8.47
C LYS A 816 20.75 -27.55 8.79
N ALA A 817 19.89 -27.91 9.73
CA ALA A 817 19.72 -29.29 10.20
C ALA A 817 19.42 -30.29 9.07
N PHE A 818 18.60 -29.89 8.10
CA PHE A 818 18.21 -30.70 6.92
C PHE A 818 18.80 -30.17 5.60
N ASP A 819 19.89 -29.41 5.67
CA ASP A 819 20.72 -29.06 4.54
C ASP A 819 21.91 -30.02 4.45
N ALA A 820 21.93 -30.87 3.42
CA ALA A 820 23.02 -31.81 3.18
C ALA A 820 24.32 -31.11 2.75
N GLY A 821 24.24 -29.90 2.17
CA GLY A 821 25.38 -29.10 1.75
C GLY A 821 26.12 -28.42 2.91
N ALA A 822 25.51 -28.36 4.09
CA ALA A 822 26.04 -27.67 5.26
C ALA A 822 26.56 -28.65 6.33
N ASP A 823 27.74 -28.36 6.88
CA ASP A 823 28.47 -29.23 7.83
C ASP A 823 28.16 -28.98 9.31
N HIS A 824 27.02 -28.37 9.60
CA HIS A 824 26.55 -27.96 10.92
C HIS A 824 25.03 -28.07 10.95
N LEU A 825 24.45 -28.04 12.15
CA LEU A 825 23.01 -27.88 12.31
C LEU A 825 22.68 -26.40 12.49
N TYR A 826 23.40 -25.72 13.40
CA TYR A 826 23.20 -24.30 13.66
C TYR A 826 24.54 -23.57 13.76
N SER A 827 25.27 -23.78 14.85
CA SER A 827 26.43 -22.93 15.18
C SER A 827 27.77 -23.58 14.85
N THR A 828 28.75 -22.74 14.51
CA THR A 828 30.16 -23.15 14.44
C THR A 828 31.00 -22.59 15.57
N THR A 829 30.39 -21.83 16.47
CA THR A 829 31.08 -21.11 17.55
C THR A 829 31.35 -22.04 18.73
N ALA A 830 32.63 -22.19 19.09
CA ALA A 830 33.05 -23.03 20.21
C ALA A 830 32.46 -22.53 21.54
N GLY A 831 31.98 -23.45 22.37
CA GLY A 831 31.33 -23.12 23.63
C GLY A 831 31.12 -24.31 24.56
N ALA A 832 30.57 -24.06 25.75
CA ALA A 832 30.37 -25.09 26.77
C ALA A 832 29.33 -26.16 26.38
N GLY A 833 28.51 -25.92 25.36
CA GLY A 833 27.35 -26.78 25.06
C GLY A 833 26.15 -26.50 25.96
N GLY A 834 25.13 -27.32 25.78
CA GLY A 834 23.93 -27.35 26.61
C GLY A 834 22.71 -27.83 25.81
N VAL A 835 21.52 -27.55 26.35
CA VAL A 835 20.25 -28.01 25.79
C VAL A 835 19.30 -26.83 25.69
N LEU A 836 18.55 -26.77 24.59
CA LEU A 836 17.42 -25.89 24.40
C LEU A 836 16.24 -26.74 23.96
N SER A 837 15.14 -26.68 24.70
CA SER A 837 13.92 -27.41 24.41
C SER A 837 12.74 -26.47 24.33
N GLY A 838 11.76 -26.83 23.51
CA GLY A 838 10.60 -25.98 23.22
C GLY A 838 9.37 -26.82 22.95
N VAL A 839 8.22 -26.34 23.45
CA VAL A 839 6.90 -26.87 23.11
C VAL A 839 6.03 -25.70 22.73
N TYR A 840 5.35 -25.80 21.59
CA TYR A 840 4.36 -24.81 21.19
C TYR A 840 3.06 -25.46 20.74
N ALA A 841 1.98 -24.71 20.91
CA ALA A 841 0.65 -25.06 20.48
C ALA A 841 0.04 -23.89 19.71
N THR A 842 -0.38 -24.14 18.47
CA THR A 842 -1.03 -23.17 17.60
C THR A 842 -2.44 -23.62 17.29
N TRP A 843 -3.37 -22.71 17.49
CA TRP A 843 -4.74 -22.84 17.05
C TRP A 843 -5.02 -21.79 15.98
N THR A 844 -5.43 -22.23 14.79
CA THR A 844 -5.75 -21.37 13.66
C THR A 844 -7.21 -21.52 13.29
N TYR A 845 -7.87 -20.41 13.01
CA TYR A 845 -9.21 -20.37 12.46
C TYR A 845 -9.27 -19.26 11.40
N TRP A 846 -9.35 -19.67 10.12
CA TRP A 846 -9.20 -18.76 8.98
C TRP A 846 -7.90 -17.93 9.08
N ASP A 847 -8.03 -16.61 9.05
CA ASP A 847 -6.92 -15.64 9.12
C ASP A 847 -6.48 -15.33 10.55
N LEU A 848 -7.15 -15.88 11.56
CA LEU A 848 -6.83 -15.70 12.97
C LEU A 848 -6.01 -16.89 13.49
N SER A 849 -4.95 -16.61 14.22
CA SER A 849 -4.12 -17.62 14.87
C SER A 849 -3.74 -17.21 16.29
N PHE A 850 -3.78 -18.18 17.18
CA PHE A 850 -3.34 -18.07 18.57
C PHE A 850 -2.25 -19.08 18.80
N THR A 851 -1.16 -18.63 19.40
CA THR A 851 -0.06 -19.53 19.74
C THR A 851 0.43 -19.27 21.13
N TYR A 852 0.74 -20.37 21.80
CA TYR A 852 1.51 -20.40 23.02
C TYR A 852 2.79 -21.23 22.82
N GLY A 853 3.93 -20.73 23.29
CA GLY A 853 5.21 -21.43 23.31
C GLY A 853 5.86 -21.37 24.70
N LEU A 854 6.43 -22.49 25.14
CA LEU A 854 7.25 -22.63 26.34
C LEU A 854 8.62 -23.15 25.93
N PHE A 855 9.68 -22.44 26.31
CA PHE A 855 11.06 -22.74 25.99
C PHE A 855 11.88 -22.81 27.27
N SER A 856 12.87 -23.70 27.32
CA SER A 856 13.73 -23.83 28.49
C SER A 856 15.10 -24.40 28.13
N ASP A 857 16.09 -24.13 28.97
CA ASP A 857 17.43 -24.70 28.91
C ASP A 857 17.55 -26.14 29.46
N GLN A 858 16.41 -26.81 29.63
CA GLN A 858 16.32 -28.16 30.19
C GLN A 858 15.98 -29.20 29.12
N PRO A 859 16.23 -30.50 29.38
CA PRO A 859 15.77 -31.58 28.51
C PRO A 859 14.24 -31.56 28.29
N LEU A 860 13.80 -31.95 27.10
CA LEU A 860 12.40 -31.84 26.65
C LEU A 860 11.39 -32.50 27.59
N GLY A 861 11.75 -33.63 28.19
CA GLY A 861 10.90 -34.31 29.17
C GLY A 861 10.60 -33.43 30.39
N THR A 862 11.59 -32.68 30.86
CA THR A 862 11.44 -31.70 31.94
C THR A 862 10.61 -30.51 31.48
N THR A 863 10.85 -29.97 30.28
CA THR A 863 10.06 -28.87 29.70
C THR A 863 8.58 -29.24 29.56
N LEU A 864 8.27 -30.45 29.07
CA LEU A 864 6.91 -30.96 28.93
C LEU A 864 6.19 -31.06 30.29
N SER A 865 6.89 -31.48 31.34
CA SER A 865 6.33 -31.52 32.69
C SER A 865 5.98 -30.13 33.24
N GLY A 866 6.68 -29.10 32.78
CA GLY A 866 6.47 -27.70 33.16
C GLY A 866 5.30 -27.01 32.46
N ILE A 867 4.67 -27.62 31.44
CA ILE A 867 3.55 -27.00 30.69
C ILE A 867 2.35 -26.74 31.60
N PHE A 868 2.01 -27.72 32.43
CA PHE A 868 0.87 -27.64 33.35
C PHE A 868 1.29 -27.29 34.79
N GLY A 869 2.56 -26.95 35.01
CA GLY A 869 3.14 -26.69 36.33
C GLY A 869 4.08 -25.48 36.33
N THR A 870 4.95 -25.42 37.33
CA THR A 870 6.04 -24.44 37.38
C THR A 870 7.25 -25.03 36.63
N PRO A 871 7.71 -24.43 35.53
CA PRO A 871 8.88 -24.92 34.82
C PRO A 871 10.11 -24.84 35.72
N THR A 872 11.00 -25.83 35.61
CA THR A 872 12.29 -25.88 36.30
C THR A 872 13.42 -25.42 35.39
N GLY A 873 14.51 -24.93 35.97
CA GLY A 873 15.61 -24.36 35.19
C GLY A 873 15.25 -22.98 34.67
N THR A 874 15.92 -22.57 33.60
CA THR A 874 15.75 -21.26 33.00
C THR A 874 14.82 -21.34 31.80
N TYR A 875 13.78 -20.49 31.77
CA TYR A 875 12.67 -20.66 30.83
C TYR A 875 12.04 -19.35 30.37
N GLY A 876 11.49 -19.40 29.16
CA GLY A 876 10.75 -18.32 28.52
C GLY A 876 9.40 -18.82 28.00
N ARG A 877 8.42 -17.92 28.00
CA ARG A 877 7.07 -18.14 27.50
C ARG A 877 6.73 -17.04 26.51
N VAL A 878 6.10 -17.43 25.42
CA VAL A 878 5.61 -16.50 24.40
C VAL A 878 4.17 -16.87 24.06
N PHE A 879 3.32 -15.86 24.03
CA PHE A 879 1.96 -15.97 23.54
C PHE A 879 1.79 -14.98 22.38
N ARG A 880 1.29 -15.43 21.23
CA ARG A 880 1.08 -14.58 20.05
C ARG A 880 -0.34 -14.75 19.52
N ILE A 881 -0.97 -13.63 19.18
CA ILE A 881 -2.19 -13.58 18.37
C ILE A 881 -1.79 -12.92 17.07
N ASN A 882 -2.14 -13.54 15.94
CA ASN A 882 -1.95 -12.94 14.62
C ASN A 882 -3.26 -13.01 13.84
N TYR A 883 -3.65 -11.89 13.25
CA TYR A 883 -4.78 -11.78 12.36
C TYR A 883 -4.33 -11.18 11.03
N THR A 884 -4.52 -11.90 9.93
CA THR A 884 -4.26 -11.38 8.59
C THR A 884 -5.47 -10.59 8.12
N VAL A 885 -5.25 -9.33 7.73
CA VAL A 885 -6.27 -8.43 7.20
C VAL A 885 -6.24 -8.56 5.68
N ASN A 886 -7.34 -8.96 5.06
CA ASN A 886 -7.51 -8.97 3.60
C ASN A 886 -8.95 -8.55 3.26
N PHE A 887 -9.13 -7.28 2.91
CA PHE A 887 -10.41 -6.67 2.56
C PHE A 887 -10.38 -6.03 1.18
#